data_AF-A0A430LVD5-F1
#
_entry.id   AF-A0A430LVD5-F1
#
_cell.length_a   1.000
_cell.length_b   1.000
_cell.length_c   1.000
_cell.angle_alpha   90.00
_cell.angle_beta   90.00
_cell.angle_gamma   90.00
#
_symmetry.space_group_name_H-M   'P 1'
#
loop_
_entity.id
_entity.type
_entity.pdbx_description
1 polymer ?
#
loop_
_entity_poly.entity_id
_entity_poly.type
_entity_poly.pdbx_seq_one_letter_code
_entity_poly.pdbx_strand_id
1 'polypeptide(L)'
;MAQSNIAYPLKLPDLYVRISVLTTKEFCGNKKVHRKTCPKTNGTPRVVGYFEGWAQDRPCNVFWPEQIPDGLYTHINFAFATIDPKTFKVGPSAPSDVALIRRLMVAKKRDPNLKIYVAIGGWTFNDDGPTKTTFSDLAASVPRQKIFMESLISFMATYGFDGVDLDWEYPQAKDRFGRDVDYHFDIKKLAKSIEFFNFMSYDLHGLWDKDKKWTGSFLNAHTNLTEIDLALDLLWRNDIDPGQVVLGLGFYGRAFTAASKTCMEPGCMFSSGGERGDCSREVGILLNSEIEAMVNKHGVTPKLYKREAVKVATWNDQWVAYDDEETLKMKSEFAQSRCLGGLMVWAISHDTEEAKYNLVLATVASRKVRRSGEDAFKFVDIPNEQCKWTNCQQSCPKGWIHMNREDPNARKGEKMLDETGCGGDGTHSFCCPPNSKMPTCGWYGHGNGNCKSSCPDGQVEIGSNNMHCKKKKNYQAACCTVGSKNMRLYTTCEWGTYPNCDDQKGCPKTSADTLLAESFSGTGGGQCDWLVNKLGEEYGLSFRKYCCDTSKEKVRFGSCKAYDTLGPEPANAPLGFCRSGCPEDRVRVALDSHPLHCTDGAMAVCCTPGYNDTIEVENPKLQEFRDAVKEYTKRPVCTNPGPLLSKRGDLFDDFLSSEEADASVNTSLAVVENFAREVDNGGKKTEELLFLIIAKSGTDAMISTMIEIWNGTMGKLFPNLHTSVLLKYLEKLGVYKKKGPKAMSHSIICHPSMWNARIGAEKGDGGGKTALIDCSEHYCPYESECIDPDADLPEVSKRSHFDSHLVQLPYRSHRHHHHEIHRRHQDLFKRAGASNIAKTLTAPEGEGTAAVSYRRPAYYSERELAADDPLRDDAFSLLDEVEHLVDPNRLNAFMRDAIQGLLPDGSTSIFGRVSASFFRNVQTMDLGNEDDGLPALPGGANPPRLFDRVAECLGSQTNRGNFVILTTDLNWIKGNLMQFHDPIKRARWDKMTTNFNNESDRNKILQRIRNAIAMIHYLNRREGTDINQRLANIVNCIEEQLRHAQNLYNQNHPNDQVRVADFWRSWSRNQFVHLVTHTQRWGRDLIQAMRRAWGVSTHPAAQGVLETLNTLEVELDTLQVDLSRFRMPPPN
;
A
#
# COMPACT_ATOMS: atom_id res chain seq x y z
N MET A 1 5.64 60.42 -12.58
CA MET A 1 6.82 59.79 -11.95
C MET A 1 6.31 58.58 -11.18
N ALA A 2 6.08 57.49 -11.92
CA ALA A 2 6.92 56.27 -11.98
C ALA A 2 6.71 55.40 -10.73
N GLN A 3 5.76 54.45 -10.74
CA GLN A 3 5.91 53.02 -11.18
C GLN A 3 6.92 52.28 -10.27
N SER A 4 6.62 51.12 -9.69
CA SER A 4 6.07 49.93 -10.38
C SER A 4 5.39 48.91 -9.45
N ASN A 5 4.38 48.26 -10.03
CA ASN A 5 3.75 47.02 -9.63
C ASN A 5 4.75 45.87 -9.47
N ILE A 6 4.53 44.98 -8.50
CA ILE A 6 4.43 43.53 -8.76
C ILE A 6 3.35 42.95 -7.84
N ALA A 7 2.13 42.85 -8.36
CA ALA A 7 1.15 41.87 -7.90
C ALA A 7 1.43 40.57 -8.65
N TYR A 8 1.76 39.50 -7.93
CA TYR A 8 1.63 38.15 -8.47
C TYR A 8 0.25 37.62 -8.06
N PRO A 9 -0.70 37.46 -8.99
CA PRO A 9 -1.81 36.56 -8.76
C PRO A 9 -1.23 35.16 -8.98
N LEU A 10 -0.75 34.53 -7.91
CA LEU A 10 -0.77 33.07 -7.90
C LEU A 10 -2.25 32.69 -7.95
N LYS A 11 -2.74 32.42 -9.17
CA LYS A 11 -3.92 31.57 -9.36
C LYS A 11 -3.54 30.22 -8.75
N LEU A 12 -3.75 30.11 -7.44
CA LEU A 12 -3.77 28.84 -6.75
C LEU A 12 -4.83 27.98 -7.45
N PRO A 13 -4.54 26.72 -7.83
CA PRO A 13 -5.60 25.80 -8.17
C PRO A 13 -6.54 25.70 -6.97
N ASP A 14 -7.85 25.65 -7.21
CA ASP A 14 -8.92 25.68 -6.20
C ASP A 14 -8.61 24.76 -5.01
N LEU A 15 -8.09 25.33 -3.91
CA LEU A 15 -7.69 24.61 -2.70
C LEU A 15 -8.88 24.59 -1.74
N TYR A 16 -9.48 23.43 -1.53
CA TYR A 16 -10.64 23.24 -0.64
C TYR A 16 -10.18 22.87 0.77
N VAL A 17 -10.64 23.61 1.78
CA VAL A 17 -10.36 23.39 3.22
C VAL A 17 -11.62 22.87 3.92
N ARG A 18 -11.51 21.97 4.91
CA ARG A 18 -12.62 21.44 5.74
C ARG A 18 -12.25 21.41 7.23
N ILE A 19 -13.22 21.52 8.14
CA ILE A 19 -12.98 21.64 9.60
C ILE A 19 -14.04 20.87 10.41
N SER A 20 -13.60 20.19 11.49
CA SER A 20 -14.44 19.50 12.50
C SER A 20 -14.86 20.44 13.67
N VAL A 21 -16.09 20.30 14.18
CA VAL A 21 -16.80 21.33 15.01
C VAL A 21 -16.92 20.97 16.49
N LEU A 22 -16.68 21.91 17.41
CA LEU A 22 -17.12 21.86 18.82
C LEU A 22 -17.66 23.23 19.33
N THR A 23 -18.44 23.18 20.41
CA THR A 23 -19.41 24.21 20.84
C THR A 23 -18.83 25.37 21.67
N THR A 24 -19.23 26.61 21.36
CA THR A 24 -18.97 27.85 22.15
C THR A 24 -20.20 28.30 22.98
N LYS A 25 -20.10 29.40 23.74
CA LYS A 25 -21.22 29.99 24.50
C LYS A 25 -22.37 30.53 23.64
N GLU A 26 -22.12 30.83 22.36
CA GLU A 26 -23.13 31.38 21.42
C GLU A 26 -24.21 30.34 21.04
N PHE A 27 -23.97 29.07 21.36
CA PHE A 27 -24.88 27.96 21.10
C PHE A 27 -26.02 27.84 22.13
N CYS A 28 -25.93 28.53 23.26
CA CYS A 28 -26.94 28.54 24.31
C CYS A 28 -27.90 29.74 24.13
N GLY A 29 -29.19 29.47 23.89
CA GLY A 29 -30.21 30.51 23.77
C GLY A 29 -31.59 29.98 23.37
N ASN A 30 -32.60 30.84 23.42
CA ASN A 30 -34.01 30.49 23.15
C ASN A 30 -34.40 30.62 21.66
N LYS A 31 -33.43 30.67 20.73
CA LYS A 31 -33.71 30.81 19.28
C LYS A 31 -34.44 29.56 18.80
N LYS A 32 -35.67 29.74 18.29
CA LYS A 32 -36.45 28.66 17.67
C LYS A 32 -35.72 28.17 16.42
N VAL A 33 -35.42 26.88 16.37
CA VAL A 33 -34.65 26.26 15.29
C VAL A 33 -35.57 25.80 14.18
N HIS A 34 -35.28 26.19 12.93
CA HIS A 34 -35.96 25.67 11.76
C HIS A 34 -35.21 24.45 11.22
N ARG A 35 -35.80 23.26 11.38
CA ARG A 35 -35.22 22.01 10.85
C ARG A 35 -35.77 21.76 9.45
N LYS A 36 -34.96 22.05 8.44
CA LYS A 36 -35.33 21.81 7.04
C LYS A 36 -35.61 20.32 6.83
N THR A 37 -36.64 20.01 6.06
CA THR A 37 -37.01 18.64 5.70
C THR A 37 -37.00 18.46 4.19
N CYS A 38 -36.41 17.36 3.72
CA CYS A 38 -36.36 17.00 2.31
C CYS A 38 -37.11 15.69 2.05
N PRO A 39 -37.74 15.52 0.87
CA PRO A 39 -38.22 14.22 0.44
C PRO A 39 -37.04 13.26 0.31
N LYS A 40 -37.29 11.98 0.56
CA LYS A 40 -36.29 10.93 0.36
C LYS A 40 -35.82 10.96 -1.09
N THR A 41 -34.52 11.14 -1.31
CA THR A 41 -33.90 11.14 -2.64
C THR A 41 -33.40 9.74 -2.97
N ASN A 42 -33.12 9.46 -4.25
CA ASN A 42 -32.52 8.18 -4.68
C ASN A 42 -31.01 8.10 -4.36
N GLY A 43 -30.56 8.56 -3.18
CA GLY A 43 -29.16 8.47 -2.74
C GLY A 43 -28.62 9.74 -2.10
N THR A 44 -27.37 9.67 -1.63
CA THR A 44 -26.64 10.78 -0.99
C THR A 44 -25.55 11.30 -1.93
N PRO A 45 -25.45 12.62 -2.15
CA PRO A 45 -24.56 13.17 -3.16
C PRO A 45 -23.07 13.02 -2.82
N ARG A 46 -22.70 12.97 -1.53
CA ARG A 46 -21.33 12.73 -1.07
C ARG A 46 -21.26 11.52 -0.13
N VAL A 47 -20.23 10.70 -0.31
CA VAL A 47 -19.86 9.61 0.59
C VAL A 47 -18.37 9.73 0.87
N VAL A 48 -18.04 10.04 2.11
CA VAL A 48 -16.67 10.33 2.57
C VAL A 48 -16.20 9.17 3.44
N GLY A 49 -14.99 8.66 3.23
CA GLY A 49 -14.42 7.60 4.05
C GLY A 49 -13.06 8.00 4.59
N TYR A 50 -12.82 7.76 5.88
CA TYR A 50 -11.49 7.90 6.46
C TYR A 50 -10.68 6.61 6.31
N PHE A 51 -9.49 6.72 5.73
CA PHE A 51 -8.51 5.65 5.65
C PHE A 51 -7.37 5.94 6.62
N GLU A 52 -7.25 5.11 7.65
CA GLU A 52 -6.23 5.24 8.69
C GLU A 52 -4.87 4.72 8.20
N GLY A 53 -3.83 5.56 8.30
CA GLY A 53 -2.46 5.24 7.90
C GLY A 53 -1.83 4.10 8.72
N TRP A 54 -2.29 3.93 9.96
CA TRP A 54 -1.88 2.85 10.86
C TRP A 54 -2.72 1.57 10.72
N ALA A 55 -3.70 1.51 9.81
CA ALA A 55 -4.48 0.28 9.62
C ALA A 55 -3.61 -0.91 9.15
N GLN A 56 -2.45 -0.63 8.57
CA GLN A 56 -1.45 -1.63 8.17
C GLN A 56 -0.70 -2.27 9.37
N ASP A 57 -0.70 -1.60 10.53
CA ASP A 57 0.07 -2.01 11.72
C ASP A 57 -0.74 -2.87 12.68
N ARG A 58 -2.02 -3.15 12.35
CA ARG A 58 -2.88 -4.00 13.19
C ARG A 58 -2.34 -5.43 13.23
N PRO A 59 -2.47 -6.13 14.37
CA PRO A 59 -2.02 -7.52 14.52
C PRO A 59 -2.84 -8.54 13.72
N CYS A 60 -4.06 -8.16 13.35
CA CYS A 60 -5.00 -8.89 12.50
C CYS A 60 -5.96 -7.89 11.84
N ASN A 61 -6.74 -8.33 10.85
CA ASN A 61 -7.58 -7.45 10.03
C ASN A 61 -6.81 -6.24 9.47
N VAL A 62 -5.56 -6.50 9.04
CA VAL A 62 -4.72 -5.54 8.34
C VAL A 62 -5.44 -5.08 7.08
N PHE A 63 -5.51 -3.77 6.87
CA PHE A 63 -6.30 -3.20 5.79
C PHE A 63 -5.45 -2.30 4.89
N TRP A 64 -5.42 -2.62 3.60
CA TRP A 64 -4.64 -1.94 2.57
C TRP A 64 -5.52 -1.07 1.67
N PRO A 65 -4.96 -0.02 1.00
CA PRO A 65 -5.73 0.83 0.10
C PRO A 65 -6.43 0.09 -1.05
N GLU A 66 -5.88 -1.03 -1.49
CA GLU A 66 -6.46 -1.85 -2.56
C GLU A 66 -7.72 -2.60 -2.14
N GLN A 67 -7.99 -2.71 -0.84
CA GLN A 67 -9.21 -3.33 -0.30
C GLN A 67 -10.39 -2.34 -0.26
N ILE A 68 -10.17 -1.05 -0.57
CA ILE A 68 -11.24 -0.05 -0.63
C ILE A 68 -12.09 -0.30 -1.87
N PRO A 69 -13.43 -0.48 -1.75
CA PRO A 69 -14.29 -0.72 -2.90
C PRO A 69 -14.37 0.49 -3.84
N ASP A 70 -14.08 0.28 -5.13
CA ASP A 70 -14.12 1.35 -6.14
C ASP A 70 -15.58 1.80 -6.42
N GLY A 71 -15.78 3.09 -6.73
CA GLY A 71 -17.10 3.67 -7.00
C GLY A 71 -17.96 3.98 -5.77
N LEU A 72 -17.60 3.44 -4.59
CA LEU A 72 -18.31 3.71 -3.34
C LEU A 72 -18.03 5.11 -2.80
N TYR A 73 -16.77 5.48 -2.60
CA TYR A 73 -16.44 6.77 -2.00
C TYR A 73 -16.38 7.86 -3.06
N THR A 74 -16.97 9.03 -2.79
CA THR A 74 -16.69 10.24 -3.56
C THR A 74 -15.41 10.92 -3.07
N HIS A 75 -15.16 10.80 -1.76
CA HIS A 75 -13.97 11.33 -1.11
C HIS A 75 -13.36 10.30 -0.18
N ILE A 76 -12.04 10.20 -0.18
CA ILE A 76 -11.29 9.49 0.86
C ILE A 76 -10.39 10.50 1.59
N ASN A 77 -10.49 10.55 2.91
CA ASN A 77 -9.58 11.32 3.76
C ASN A 77 -8.47 10.37 4.25
N PHE A 78 -7.22 10.62 3.86
CA PHE A 78 -6.06 9.91 4.39
C PHE A 78 -5.72 10.46 5.78
N ALA A 79 -6.00 9.67 6.82
CA ALA A 79 -5.78 10.02 8.22
C ALA A 79 -4.50 9.34 8.75
N PHE A 80 -3.42 10.04 9.09
CA PHE A 80 -3.25 11.48 9.04
C PHE A 80 -1.85 11.83 8.52
N ALA A 81 -1.72 13.02 7.93
CA ALA A 81 -0.45 13.74 7.88
C ALA A 81 -0.28 14.57 9.16
N THR A 82 0.96 15.01 9.42
CA THR A 82 1.33 15.72 10.65
C THR A 82 1.87 17.13 10.34
N ILE A 83 1.99 17.95 11.38
CA ILE A 83 2.65 19.27 11.33
C ILE A 83 3.86 19.20 12.26
N ASP A 84 5.03 19.52 11.73
CA ASP A 84 6.23 19.63 12.56
C ASP A 84 6.05 20.79 13.58
N PRO A 85 6.14 20.53 14.90
CA PRO A 85 5.82 21.51 15.93
C PRO A 85 6.82 22.68 16.02
N LYS A 86 8.00 22.55 15.40
CA LYS A 86 9.06 23.57 15.42
C LYS A 86 9.03 24.42 14.16
N THR A 87 8.88 23.77 13.00
CA THR A 87 8.95 24.42 11.69
C THR A 87 7.59 24.77 11.12
N PHE A 88 6.50 24.18 11.63
CA PHE A 88 5.13 24.31 11.14
C PHE A 88 4.92 23.81 9.70
N LYS A 89 5.83 22.97 9.21
CA LYS A 89 5.71 22.33 7.90
C LYS A 89 4.86 21.06 7.98
N VAL A 90 4.05 20.83 6.95
CA VAL A 90 3.28 19.59 6.79
C VAL A 90 4.19 18.46 6.28
N GLY A 91 4.02 17.26 6.82
CA GLY A 91 4.74 16.05 6.41
C GLY A 91 3.96 14.76 6.71
N PRO A 92 4.48 13.59 6.29
CA PRO A 92 3.88 12.31 6.65
C PRO A 92 4.05 12.05 8.16
N SER A 93 3.09 11.38 8.79
CA SER A 93 3.16 11.08 10.23
C SER A 93 4.22 10.04 10.56
N ALA A 94 4.42 9.07 9.66
CA ALA A 94 5.51 8.11 9.70
C ALA A 94 6.18 7.97 8.32
N PRO A 95 7.47 7.57 8.23
CA PRO A 95 8.12 7.31 6.96
C PRO A 95 7.40 6.26 6.07
N SER A 96 6.75 5.28 6.70
CA SER A 96 5.95 4.24 6.04
C SER A 96 4.72 4.81 5.31
N ASP A 97 4.16 5.93 5.76
CA ASP A 97 2.96 6.55 5.16
C ASP A 97 3.19 6.98 3.72
N VAL A 98 4.42 7.34 3.34
CA VAL A 98 4.75 7.77 1.97
C VAL A 98 4.41 6.68 0.95
N ALA A 99 4.73 5.42 1.27
CA ALA A 99 4.39 4.29 0.40
C ALA A 99 2.88 4.05 0.36
N LEU A 100 2.21 4.24 1.50
CA LEU A 100 0.77 4.03 1.65
C LEU A 100 -0.04 5.08 0.89
N ILE A 101 0.33 6.36 1.01
CA ILE A 101 -0.25 7.49 0.25
C ILE A 101 -0.14 7.21 -1.25
N ARG A 102 1.03 6.82 -1.74
CA ARG A 102 1.22 6.50 -3.18
C ARG A 102 0.33 5.36 -3.64
N ARG A 103 0.13 4.32 -2.81
CA ARG A 103 -0.79 3.20 -3.11
C ARG A 103 -2.24 3.66 -3.15
N LEU A 104 -2.66 4.48 -2.19
CA LEU A 104 -4.00 5.05 -2.15
C LEU A 104 -4.29 5.90 -3.40
N MET A 105 -3.31 6.68 -3.87
CA MET A 105 -3.46 7.51 -5.08
C MET A 105 -3.71 6.70 -6.36
N VAL A 106 -3.33 5.41 -6.40
CA VAL A 106 -3.67 4.52 -7.52
C VAL A 106 -5.19 4.34 -7.66
N ALA A 107 -5.96 4.48 -6.58
CA ALA A 107 -7.42 4.38 -6.63
C ALA A 107 -8.04 5.40 -7.59
N LYS A 108 -7.44 6.59 -7.76
CA LYS A 108 -7.89 7.61 -8.71
C LYS A 108 -7.80 7.17 -10.17
N LYS A 109 -6.93 6.19 -10.49
CA LYS A 109 -6.86 5.60 -11.83
C LYS A 109 -8.03 4.66 -12.11
N ARG A 110 -8.57 4.01 -11.06
CA ARG A 110 -9.69 3.06 -11.16
C ARG A 110 -11.04 3.77 -11.05
N ASP A 111 -11.10 4.84 -10.26
CA ASP A 111 -12.24 5.75 -10.17
C ASP A 111 -11.80 7.21 -10.44
N PRO A 112 -11.89 7.68 -11.70
CA PRO A 112 -11.48 9.03 -12.08
C PRO A 112 -12.26 10.15 -11.37
N ASN A 113 -13.42 9.84 -10.78
CA ASN A 113 -14.25 10.81 -10.07
C ASN A 113 -13.92 10.87 -8.57
N LEU A 114 -13.14 9.92 -8.05
CA LEU A 114 -12.71 9.88 -6.66
C LEU A 114 -11.79 11.06 -6.35
N LYS A 115 -12.07 11.73 -5.23
CA LYS A 115 -11.20 12.75 -4.65
C LYS A 115 -10.51 12.19 -3.41
N ILE A 116 -9.22 12.43 -3.27
CA ILE A 116 -8.43 11.95 -2.13
C ILE A 116 -7.84 13.15 -1.42
N TYR A 117 -8.21 13.31 -0.15
CA TYR A 117 -7.86 14.45 0.69
C TYR A 117 -6.84 14.01 1.74
N VAL A 118 -5.93 14.89 2.09
CA VAL A 118 -5.04 14.70 3.24
C VAL A 118 -5.74 15.22 4.48
N ALA A 119 -5.90 14.39 5.52
CA ALA A 119 -6.38 14.83 6.82
C ALA A 119 -5.19 15.16 7.73
N ILE A 120 -5.28 16.27 8.46
CA ILE A 120 -4.23 16.76 9.37
C ILE A 120 -4.83 17.00 10.74
N GLY A 121 -4.26 16.38 11.77
CA GLY A 121 -4.70 16.48 13.15
C GLY A 121 -5.13 15.12 13.69
N GLY A 122 -6.37 15.02 14.14
CA GLY A 122 -6.92 13.85 14.81
C GLY A 122 -6.69 13.87 16.32
N TRP A 123 -7.45 13.05 17.05
CA TRP A 123 -7.45 13.00 18.51
C TRP A 123 -6.03 13.01 19.12
N THR A 124 -5.16 12.06 18.76
CA THR A 124 -3.83 11.90 19.38
C THR A 124 -2.86 13.03 19.08
N PHE A 125 -3.13 13.88 18.08
CA PHE A 125 -2.30 15.03 17.76
C PHE A 125 -2.24 16.05 18.92
N ASN A 126 -3.32 16.13 19.70
CA ASN A 126 -3.46 16.97 20.88
C ASN A 126 -3.18 16.24 22.21
N ASP A 127 -2.74 14.98 22.19
CA ASP A 127 -2.31 14.29 23.42
C ASP A 127 -0.98 14.85 23.94
N ASP A 128 -0.62 14.51 25.18
CA ASP A 128 0.63 14.99 25.79
C ASP A 128 1.85 14.57 24.95
N GLY A 129 2.48 15.56 24.31
CA GLY A 129 3.62 15.36 23.43
C GLY A 129 4.04 16.65 22.72
N PRO A 130 4.99 16.56 21.76
CA PRO A 130 5.52 17.72 21.05
C PRO A 130 4.48 18.49 20.23
N THR A 131 3.42 17.84 19.77
CA THR A 131 2.39 18.41 18.87
C THR A 131 1.21 19.05 19.60
N LYS A 132 1.12 18.89 20.93
CA LYS A 132 -0.10 19.17 21.70
C LYS A 132 -0.63 20.59 21.58
N THR A 133 0.25 21.58 21.41
CA THR A 133 -0.11 22.99 21.21
C THR A 133 0.04 23.48 19.78
N THR A 134 0.45 22.62 18.84
CA THR A 134 0.87 23.02 17.50
C THR A 134 -0.22 23.76 16.73
N PHE A 135 -1.47 23.33 16.82
CA PHE A 135 -2.58 24.05 16.20
C PHE A 135 -2.79 25.46 16.79
N SER A 136 -2.79 25.59 18.12
CA SER A 136 -2.89 26.91 18.78
C SER A 136 -1.69 27.81 18.44
N ASP A 137 -0.48 27.23 18.39
CA ASP A 137 0.76 27.95 18.03
C ASP A 137 0.79 28.39 16.57
N LEU A 138 0.21 27.58 15.68
CA LEU A 138 0.01 27.88 14.28
C LEU A 138 -1.03 28.98 14.10
N ALA A 139 -2.20 28.85 14.72
CA ALA A 139 -3.29 29.80 14.64
C ALA A 139 -2.89 31.20 15.16
N ALA A 140 -2.03 31.27 16.16
CA ALA A 140 -1.57 32.52 16.78
C ALA A 140 -0.54 33.33 15.95
N SER A 141 -0.09 32.86 14.78
CA SER A 141 1.03 33.50 14.06
C SER A 141 0.90 33.44 12.54
N VAL A 142 0.75 34.61 11.90
CA VAL A 142 0.68 34.74 10.43
C VAL A 142 1.93 34.17 9.72
N PRO A 143 3.17 34.40 10.19
CA PRO A 143 4.34 33.73 9.61
C PRO A 143 4.28 32.21 9.64
N ARG A 144 3.79 31.60 10.74
CA ARG A 144 3.63 30.15 10.86
C ARG A 144 2.53 29.63 9.95
N GLN A 145 1.41 30.36 9.85
CA GLN A 145 0.33 30.06 8.90
C GLN A 145 0.85 30.04 7.46
N LYS A 146 1.70 31.01 7.09
CA LYS A 146 2.29 31.05 5.75
C LYS A 146 3.15 29.82 5.47
N ILE A 147 4.03 29.42 6.41
CA ILE A 147 4.86 28.22 6.27
C ILE A 147 3.99 26.95 6.16
N PHE A 148 2.97 26.84 7.01
CA PHE A 148 2.02 25.75 6.95
C PHE A 148 1.31 25.68 5.60
N MET A 149 0.73 26.78 5.12
CA MET A 149 0.02 26.83 3.83
C MET A 149 0.94 26.49 2.65
N GLU A 150 2.14 27.05 2.59
CA GLU A 150 3.11 26.77 1.53
C GLU A 150 3.56 25.29 1.53
N SER A 151 3.86 24.76 2.72
CA SER A 151 4.26 23.35 2.86
C SER A 151 3.11 22.38 2.61
N LEU A 152 1.87 22.73 2.98
CA LEU A 152 0.67 21.96 2.70
C LEU A 152 0.40 21.87 1.20
N ILE A 153 0.43 23.02 0.49
CA ILE A 153 0.27 23.05 -0.96
C ILE A 153 1.35 22.20 -1.64
N SER A 154 2.60 22.33 -1.18
CA SER A 154 3.71 21.49 -1.68
C SER A 154 3.43 20.01 -1.42
N PHE A 155 3.04 19.62 -0.21
CA PHE A 155 2.77 18.24 0.16
C PHE A 155 1.63 17.64 -0.68
N MET A 156 0.54 18.40 -0.85
CA MET A 156 -0.58 18.00 -1.70
C MET A 156 -0.16 17.81 -3.15
N ALA A 157 0.61 18.75 -3.72
CA ALA A 157 1.11 18.67 -5.08
C ALA A 157 2.08 17.49 -5.28
N THR A 158 2.98 17.25 -4.32
CA THR A 158 3.95 16.15 -4.34
C THR A 158 3.26 14.78 -4.40
N TYR A 159 2.16 14.60 -3.68
CA TYR A 159 1.49 13.31 -3.57
C TYR A 159 0.19 13.20 -4.38
N GLY A 160 -0.29 14.27 -5.00
CA GLY A 160 -1.48 14.25 -5.87
C GLY A 160 -2.82 14.29 -5.13
N PHE A 161 -2.86 14.86 -3.92
CA PHE A 161 -4.08 15.09 -3.15
C PHE A 161 -4.97 16.16 -3.81
N ASP A 162 -6.29 15.97 -3.75
CA ASP A 162 -7.30 16.87 -4.32
C ASP A 162 -7.80 17.94 -3.34
N GLY A 163 -7.50 17.80 -2.05
CA GLY A 163 -7.98 18.69 -1.00
C GLY A 163 -7.37 18.38 0.36
N VAL A 164 -7.72 19.20 1.36
CA VAL A 164 -7.28 19.04 2.75
C VAL A 164 -8.48 18.98 3.70
N ASP A 165 -8.32 18.18 4.74
CA ASP A 165 -9.23 18.04 5.87
C ASP A 165 -8.48 18.44 7.15
N LEU A 166 -8.99 19.43 7.88
CA LEU A 166 -8.38 19.93 9.12
C LEU A 166 -9.16 19.43 10.33
N ASP A 167 -8.58 18.44 10.99
CA ASP A 167 -9.16 17.76 12.15
C ASP A 167 -8.48 18.26 13.43
N TRP A 168 -8.65 19.55 13.74
CA TRP A 168 -8.18 20.11 15.02
C TRP A 168 -9.17 19.77 16.14
N GLU A 169 -8.72 19.00 17.13
CA GLU A 169 -9.54 18.47 18.21
C GLU A 169 -9.13 18.95 19.63
N TYR A 170 -9.60 20.10 20.15
CA TYR A 170 -10.45 21.10 19.48
C TYR A 170 -10.02 22.52 19.88
N PRO A 171 -10.25 23.53 19.01
CA PRO A 171 -9.97 24.93 19.34
C PRO A 171 -10.64 25.33 20.66
N GLN A 172 -9.91 26.06 21.52
CA GLN A 172 -10.37 26.51 22.85
C GLN A 172 -10.67 25.41 23.90
N ALA A 173 -10.64 24.13 23.54
CA ALA A 173 -10.84 23.03 24.50
C ALA A 173 -9.61 22.87 25.40
N LYS A 174 -9.69 23.36 26.64
CA LYS A 174 -8.55 23.41 27.58
C LYS A 174 -8.00 22.02 27.92
N ASP A 175 -8.87 21.03 28.00
CA ASP A 175 -8.53 19.62 28.21
C ASP A 175 -7.84 18.97 27.01
N ARG A 176 -7.81 19.66 25.86
CA ARG A 176 -7.07 19.30 24.63
C ARG A 176 -6.00 20.35 24.27
N PHE A 177 -5.54 21.11 25.25
CA PHE A 177 -4.52 22.16 25.11
C PHE A 177 -4.89 23.34 24.20
N GLY A 178 -6.17 23.50 23.87
CA GLY A 178 -6.71 24.71 23.27
C GLY A 178 -6.58 25.91 24.22
N ARG A 179 -6.42 27.11 23.66
CA ARG A 179 -6.22 28.37 24.38
C ARG A 179 -7.39 29.31 24.16
N ASP A 180 -7.66 30.17 25.14
CA ASP A 180 -8.72 31.19 25.04
C ASP A 180 -8.47 32.18 23.88
N VAL A 181 -7.20 32.32 23.44
CA VAL A 181 -6.79 33.16 22.30
C VAL A 181 -6.93 32.48 20.94
N ASP A 182 -7.25 31.18 20.89
CA ASP A 182 -7.56 30.52 19.63
C ASP A 182 -8.77 31.22 19.00
N TYR A 183 -8.81 31.33 17.67
CA TYR A 183 -9.94 31.93 16.97
C TYR A 183 -11.25 31.29 17.46
N HIS A 184 -12.21 32.12 17.89
CA HIS A 184 -13.56 31.64 18.19
C HIS A 184 -14.10 30.88 16.98
N PHE A 185 -14.72 29.73 17.24
CA PHE A 185 -15.25 28.85 16.20
C PHE A 185 -16.49 29.48 15.52
N ASP A 186 -16.24 30.48 14.67
CA ASP A 186 -17.26 31.20 13.91
C ASP A 186 -17.68 30.37 12.70
N ILE A 187 -18.57 29.42 12.96
CA ILE A 187 -19.02 28.45 11.96
C ILE A 187 -19.68 29.12 10.73
N LYS A 188 -20.27 30.32 10.90
CA LYS A 188 -20.84 31.11 9.80
C LYS A 188 -19.77 31.66 8.87
N LYS A 189 -18.64 32.12 9.41
CA LYS A 189 -17.49 32.52 8.58
C LYS A 189 -16.81 31.32 7.95
N LEU A 190 -16.61 30.24 8.72
CA LEU A 190 -16.00 29.01 8.21
C LEU A 190 -16.78 28.42 7.03
N ALA A 191 -18.12 28.38 7.10
CA ALA A 191 -18.97 27.86 6.03
C ALA A 191 -18.78 28.56 4.67
N LYS A 192 -18.23 29.77 4.64
CA LYS A 192 -17.91 30.51 3.40
C LYS A 192 -16.58 30.10 2.78
N SER A 193 -15.71 29.46 3.56
CA SER A 193 -14.33 29.11 3.18
C SER A 193 -14.12 27.60 3.04
N ILE A 194 -15.13 26.79 3.37
CA ILE A 194 -15.07 25.33 3.28
C ILE A 194 -16.12 24.78 2.33
N GLU A 195 -15.85 23.59 1.77
CA GLU A 195 -16.79 22.92 0.88
C GLU A 195 -17.94 22.26 1.67
N PHE A 196 -17.60 21.53 2.73
CA PHE A 196 -18.54 20.91 3.65
C PHE A 196 -17.88 20.54 4.99
N PHE A 197 -18.72 20.27 5.98
CA PHE A 197 -18.37 19.81 7.32
C PHE A 197 -18.51 18.28 7.40
N ASN A 198 -17.45 17.60 7.84
CA ASN A 198 -17.55 16.23 8.33
C ASN A 198 -18.06 16.29 9.78
N PHE A 199 -19.36 16.02 9.99
CA PHE A 199 -19.95 16.07 11.32
C PHE A 199 -19.71 14.75 12.04
N MET A 200 -18.79 14.74 13.02
CA MET A 200 -18.42 13.55 13.80
C MET A 200 -19.53 13.16 14.79
N SER A 201 -20.65 12.65 14.28
CA SER A 201 -21.84 12.23 15.03
C SER A 201 -21.71 10.86 15.70
N TYR A 202 -20.56 10.60 16.29
CA TYR A 202 -20.21 9.40 17.06
C TYR A 202 -19.43 9.83 18.31
N ASP A 203 -19.14 8.89 19.21
CA ASP A 203 -18.45 9.18 20.48
C ASP A 203 -19.19 10.15 21.39
N LEU A 204 -20.52 10.12 21.35
CA LEU A 204 -21.35 10.85 22.31
C LEU A 204 -21.20 10.31 23.74
N HIS A 205 -20.93 9.01 23.86
CA HIS A 205 -20.79 8.30 25.12
C HIS A 205 -19.58 7.37 25.11
N GLY A 206 -18.90 7.27 26.24
CA GLY A 206 -17.66 6.51 26.38
C GLY A 206 -17.17 6.44 27.81
N LEU A 207 -15.94 5.97 28.00
CA LEU A 207 -15.35 5.77 29.33
C LEU A 207 -15.24 7.06 30.16
N TRP A 208 -15.09 8.19 29.47
CA TRP A 208 -14.98 9.51 30.06
C TRP A 208 -16.25 9.97 30.81
N ASP A 209 -17.39 9.30 30.61
CA ASP A 209 -18.64 9.66 31.30
C ASP A 209 -18.64 9.29 32.80
N LYS A 210 -17.75 8.38 33.22
CA LYS A 210 -17.72 7.81 34.58
C LYS A 210 -17.69 8.85 35.69
N ASP A 211 -16.92 9.92 35.51
CA ASP A 211 -16.69 10.95 36.53
C ASP A 211 -17.43 12.27 36.24
N LYS A 212 -18.37 12.27 35.28
CA LYS A 212 -19.09 13.47 34.86
C LYS A 212 -20.47 13.53 35.52
N LYS A 213 -20.76 14.66 36.16
CA LYS A 213 -22.02 14.90 36.90
C LYS A 213 -23.29 14.66 36.07
N TRP A 214 -23.26 14.97 34.77
CA TRP A 214 -24.45 15.00 33.91
C TRP A 214 -24.61 13.76 33.03
N THR A 215 -23.52 13.14 32.59
CA THR A 215 -23.57 11.94 31.74
C THR A 215 -23.48 10.65 32.55
N GLY A 216 -22.72 10.61 33.64
CA GLY A 216 -22.65 9.48 34.57
C GLY A 216 -22.14 8.17 33.96
N SER A 217 -21.81 7.18 34.78
CA SER A 217 -21.31 5.87 34.29
C SER A 217 -22.41 4.97 33.72
N PHE A 218 -23.27 5.49 32.84
CA PHE A 218 -24.38 4.73 32.25
C PHE A 218 -23.97 4.08 30.93
N LEU A 219 -24.51 2.89 30.67
CA LEU A 219 -24.44 2.18 29.40
C LEU A 219 -25.28 2.96 28.38
N ASN A 220 -24.65 3.86 27.65
CA ASN A 220 -25.28 4.67 26.62
C ASN A 220 -24.60 4.46 25.27
N ALA A 221 -25.36 4.63 24.19
CA ALA A 221 -24.88 4.37 22.85
C ALA A 221 -24.15 5.60 22.27
N HIS A 222 -22.94 5.39 21.77
CA HIS A 222 -22.11 6.49 21.26
C HIS A 222 -22.59 7.12 19.94
N THR A 223 -23.56 6.49 19.26
CA THR A 223 -24.15 6.95 17.99
C THR A 223 -25.66 7.13 18.09
N ASN A 224 -26.17 7.57 19.25
CA ASN A 224 -27.61 7.76 19.49
C ASN A 224 -28.21 8.84 18.57
N LEU A 225 -29.09 8.44 17.64
CA LEU A 225 -29.69 9.33 16.64
C LEU A 225 -30.52 10.47 17.24
N THR A 226 -31.13 10.26 18.41
CA THR A 226 -31.92 11.32 19.06
C THR A 226 -31.03 12.46 19.56
N GLU A 227 -29.82 12.14 20.01
CA GLU A 227 -28.82 13.11 20.45
C GLU A 227 -28.10 13.74 19.26
N ILE A 228 -27.85 12.96 18.20
CA ILE A 228 -27.34 13.47 16.93
C ILE A 228 -28.28 14.54 16.34
N ASP A 229 -29.60 14.30 16.33
CA ASP A 229 -30.58 15.29 15.84
C ASP A 229 -30.56 16.57 16.70
N LEU A 230 -30.37 16.46 18.02
CA LEU A 230 -30.19 17.61 18.91
C LEU A 230 -28.87 18.33 18.66
N ALA A 231 -27.78 17.61 18.39
CA ALA A 231 -26.48 18.20 18.10
C ALA A 231 -26.49 18.98 16.77
N LEU A 232 -27.25 18.53 15.77
CA LEU A 232 -27.40 19.26 14.50
C LEU A 232 -28.11 20.62 14.67
N ASP A 233 -28.94 20.80 15.70
CA ASP A 233 -29.55 22.11 15.98
C ASP A 233 -28.52 23.22 16.18
N LEU A 234 -27.31 22.87 16.59
CA LEU A 234 -26.19 23.80 16.74
C LEU A 234 -25.81 24.44 15.41
N LEU A 235 -25.90 23.69 14.31
CA LEU A 235 -25.66 24.17 12.94
C LEU A 235 -26.84 25.02 12.45
N TRP A 236 -28.06 24.57 12.70
CA TRP A 236 -29.28 25.26 12.27
C TRP A 236 -29.52 26.59 12.99
N ARG A 237 -29.12 26.71 14.27
CA ARG A 237 -29.12 27.99 14.99
C ARG A 237 -28.21 29.02 14.34
N ASN A 238 -27.17 28.54 13.65
CA ASN A 238 -26.20 29.34 12.91
C ASN A 238 -26.51 29.41 11.42
N ASP A 239 -27.74 29.07 10.99
CA ASP A 239 -28.21 29.23 9.62
C ASP A 239 -27.26 28.56 8.58
N ILE A 240 -26.58 27.48 8.98
CA ILE A 240 -25.71 26.69 8.11
C ILE A 240 -26.57 25.89 7.13
N ASP A 241 -26.18 25.86 5.85
CA ASP A 241 -26.90 25.08 4.84
C ASP A 241 -26.72 23.57 5.11
N PRO A 242 -27.81 22.80 5.30
CA PRO A 242 -27.72 21.35 5.45
C PRO A 242 -26.95 20.65 4.32
N GLY A 243 -26.98 21.20 3.10
CA GLY A 243 -26.24 20.64 1.95
C GLY A 243 -24.71 20.68 2.10
N GLN A 244 -24.20 21.48 3.05
CA GLN A 244 -22.77 21.53 3.42
C GLN A 244 -22.42 20.61 4.60
N VAL A 245 -23.34 19.79 5.11
CA VAL A 245 -23.09 18.95 6.29
C VAL A 245 -23.15 17.48 5.89
N VAL A 246 -22.12 16.71 6.25
CA VAL A 246 -22.02 15.27 5.98
C VAL A 246 -22.11 14.53 7.31
N LEU A 247 -23.05 13.57 7.41
CA LEU A 247 -23.32 12.84 8.66
C LEU A 247 -22.30 11.74 8.91
N GLY A 248 -21.58 11.79 10.02
CA GLY A 248 -20.60 10.77 10.42
C GLY A 248 -21.24 9.49 10.96
N LEU A 249 -20.73 8.35 10.51
CA LEU A 249 -21.13 7.00 10.88
C LEU A 249 -19.91 6.24 11.41
N GLY A 250 -20.06 5.58 12.56
CA GLY A 250 -19.01 4.76 13.17
C GLY A 250 -19.05 3.33 12.66
N PHE A 251 -17.95 2.83 12.07
CA PHE A 251 -17.74 1.40 11.79
C PHE A 251 -17.07 0.68 12.96
N TYR A 252 -17.38 1.12 14.17
CA TYR A 252 -16.93 0.55 15.44
C TYR A 252 -18.03 0.77 16.47
N GLY A 253 -17.91 0.08 17.61
CA GLY A 253 -18.75 0.29 18.77
C GLY A 253 -17.97 0.70 20.00
N ARG A 254 -18.64 1.41 20.92
CA ARG A 254 -18.14 1.64 22.28
C ARG A 254 -18.63 0.50 23.18
N ALA A 255 -17.66 -0.14 23.83
CA ALA A 255 -17.87 -1.32 24.65
C ALA A 255 -17.62 -1.02 26.13
N PHE A 256 -18.38 -1.68 27.00
CA PHE A 256 -18.35 -1.51 28.45
C PHE A 256 -18.44 -2.86 29.15
N THR A 257 -17.84 -2.94 30.33
CA THR A 257 -18.16 -3.99 31.30
C THR A 257 -19.25 -3.45 32.22
N ALA A 258 -20.44 -4.06 32.17
CA ALA A 258 -21.56 -3.69 33.01
C ALA A 258 -21.25 -3.92 34.50
N ALA A 259 -21.67 -2.99 35.35
CA ALA A 259 -21.49 -3.10 36.80
C ALA A 259 -22.30 -4.25 37.42
N SER A 260 -23.38 -4.68 36.75
CA SER A 260 -24.17 -5.85 37.12
C SER A 260 -24.63 -6.62 35.90
N LYS A 261 -24.43 -7.94 35.93
CA LYS A 261 -24.95 -8.87 34.91
C LYS A 261 -26.48 -8.93 34.86
N THR A 262 -27.16 -8.42 35.88
CA THR A 262 -28.63 -8.36 35.92
C THR A 262 -29.20 -7.09 35.29
N CYS A 263 -28.37 -6.09 34.96
CA CYS A 263 -28.79 -4.82 34.36
C CYS A 263 -27.91 -4.55 33.13
N MET A 264 -28.39 -4.98 31.96
CA MET A 264 -27.68 -4.89 30.67
C MET A 264 -28.41 -3.99 29.65
N GLU A 265 -29.41 -3.24 30.10
CA GLU A 265 -30.18 -2.30 29.27
C GLU A 265 -29.51 -0.91 29.26
N PRO A 266 -29.72 -0.09 28.22
CA PRO A 266 -29.28 1.30 28.24
C PRO A 266 -29.75 2.04 29.50
N GLY A 267 -28.86 2.86 30.07
CA GLY A 267 -29.09 3.51 31.36
C GLY A 267 -28.70 2.69 32.60
N CYS A 268 -28.37 1.40 32.46
CA CYS A 268 -27.70 0.64 33.53
C CYS A 268 -26.26 1.14 33.73
N MET A 269 -25.62 0.85 34.87
CA MET A 269 -24.27 1.33 35.14
C MET A 269 -23.17 0.41 34.56
N PHE A 270 -22.06 0.99 34.11
CA PHE A 270 -20.82 0.27 33.80
C PHE A 270 -19.76 0.45 34.91
N SER A 271 -18.88 -0.55 35.07
CA SER A 271 -17.75 -0.49 36.01
C SER A 271 -16.45 -0.05 35.33
N SER A 272 -16.26 -0.46 34.08
CA SER A 272 -15.06 -0.22 33.28
C SER A 272 -15.37 -0.30 31.78
N GLY A 273 -14.35 -0.08 30.95
CA GLY A 273 -14.42 -0.36 29.53
C GLY A 273 -14.64 -1.84 29.26
N GLY A 274 -15.19 -2.13 28.10
CA GLY A 274 -15.30 -3.48 27.59
C GLY A 274 -13.90 -4.06 27.32
N GLU A 275 -13.80 -5.38 27.36
CA GLU A 275 -12.59 -6.09 27.00
C GLU A 275 -12.10 -5.65 25.62
N ARG A 276 -10.79 -5.44 25.48
CA ARG A 276 -10.18 -5.04 24.21
C ARG A 276 -10.33 -6.13 23.16
N GLY A 277 -10.55 -5.72 21.92
CA GLY A 277 -10.55 -6.63 20.77
C GLY A 277 -9.15 -7.17 20.44
N ASP A 278 -9.09 -8.32 19.75
CA ASP A 278 -7.84 -8.95 19.34
C ASP A 278 -7.08 -8.11 18.29
N CYS A 279 -7.81 -7.40 17.43
CA CYS A 279 -7.29 -6.57 16.34
C CYS A 279 -7.20 -5.09 16.72
N SER A 280 -8.23 -4.52 17.36
CA SER A 280 -8.21 -3.13 17.83
C SER A 280 -7.18 -2.92 18.95
N ARG A 281 -7.04 -3.92 19.83
CA ARG A 281 -6.22 -3.87 21.07
C ARG A 281 -6.53 -2.69 22.00
N GLU A 282 -7.71 -2.09 21.86
CA GLU A 282 -8.13 -0.92 22.63
C GLU A 282 -9.26 -1.26 23.59
N VAL A 283 -9.11 -0.90 24.87
CA VAL A 283 -10.14 -1.14 25.89
C VAL A 283 -11.33 -0.23 25.64
N GLY A 284 -12.52 -0.82 25.59
CA GLY A 284 -13.77 -0.09 25.37
C GLY A 284 -14.06 0.29 23.92
N ILE A 285 -13.28 -0.20 22.95
CA ILE A 285 -13.58 -0.09 21.52
C ILE A 285 -13.53 -1.49 20.88
N LEU A 286 -14.53 -1.80 20.06
CA LEU A 286 -14.51 -2.96 19.18
C LEU A 286 -14.81 -2.52 17.76
N LEU A 287 -14.03 -2.98 16.79
CA LEU A 287 -14.29 -2.73 15.37
C LEU A 287 -15.56 -3.50 14.97
N ASN A 288 -16.29 -3.06 13.93
CA ASN A 288 -17.46 -3.81 13.46
C ASN A 288 -17.11 -5.26 13.09
N SER A 289 -15.92 -5.51 12.52
CA SER A 289 -15.42 -6.87 12.29
C SER A 289 -15.25 -7.71 13.56
N GLU A 290 -14.84 -7.09 14.67
CA GLU A 290 -14.69 -7.77 15.96
C GLU A 290 -16.04 -8.00 16.64
N ILE A 291 -16.96 -7.04 16.54
CA ILE A 291 -18.31 -7.17 17.08
C ILE A 291 -19.04 -8.34 16.41
N GLU A 292 -18.99 -8.44 15.08
CA GLU A 292 -19.54 -9.59 14.34
C GLU A 292 -18.93 -10.92 14.81
N ALA A 293 -17.60 -10.97 14.98
CA ALA A 293 -16.93 -12.16 15.47
C ALA A 293 -17.39 -12.54 16.88
N MET A 294 -17.57 -11.57 17.78
CA MET A 294 -18.03 -11.80 19.15
C MET A 294 -19.51 -12.20 19.22
N VAL A 295 -20.37 -11.55 18.43
CA VAL A 295 -21.79 -11.90 18.30
C VAL A 295 -21.93 -13.36 17.85
N ASN A 296 -21.18 -13.77 16.82
CA ASN A 296 -21.18 -15.14 16.30
C ASN A 296 -20.58 -16.14 17.29
N LYS A 297 -19.44 -15.80 17.92
CA LYS A 297 -18.76 -16.65 18.91
C LYS A 297 -19.63 -16.96 20.12
N HIS A 298 -20.40 -15.98 20.59
CA HIS A 298 -21.29 -16.12 21.74
C HIS A 298 -22.71 -16.53 21.37
N GLY A 299 -23.05 -16.58 20.07
CA GLY A 299 -24.39 -16.94 19.60
C GLY A 299 -25.48 -15.99 20.11
N VAL A 300 -25.15 -14.71 20.29
CA VAL A 300 -26.08 -13.70 20.81
C VAL A 300 -26.80 -13.00 19.67
N THR A 301 -28.01 -12.51 19.93
CA THR A 301 -28.77 -11.70 18.95
C THR A 301 -28.77 -10.25 19.40
N PRO A 302 -28.13 -9.33 18.67
CA PRO A 302 -28.13 -7.91 19.00
C PRO A 302 -29.55 -7.33 19.03
N LYS A 303 -29.85 -6.51 20.04
CA LYS A 303 -31.15 -5.85 20.22
C LYS A 303 -31.17 -4.49 19.53
N LEU A 304 -32.18 -4.24 18.72
CA LEU A 304 -32.42 -2.94 18.08
C LEU A 304 -33.10 -1.97 19.05
N TYR A 305 -32.52 -0.79 19.23
CA TYR A 305 -33.16 0.36 19.86
C TYR A 305 -33.60 1.31 18.76
N LYS A 306 -34.84 1.14 18.30
CA LYS A 306 -35.35 1.76 17.07
C LYS A 306 -35.40 3.29 17.14
N ARG A 307 -35.68 3.86 18.30
CA ARG A 307 -35.77 5.32 18.49
C ARG A 307 -34.37 5.95 18.40
N GLU A 308 -33.39 5.32 19.00
CA GLU A 308 -31.99 5.75 19.04
C GLU A 308 -31.22 5.32 17.77
N ALA A 309 -31.80 4.43 16.95
CA ALA A 309 -31.21 3.81 15.76
C ALA A 309 -29.82 3.22 16.03
N VAL A 310 -29.74 2.33 17.04
CA VAL A 310 -28.51 1.63 17.43
C VAL A 310 -28.78 0.15 17.73
N LYS A 311 -27.76 -0.69 17.56
CA LYS A 311 -27.74 -2.08 18.02
C LYS A 311 -26.96 -2.18 19.31
N VAL A 312 -27.44 -3.04 20.20
CA VAL A 312 -26.70 -3.42 21.40
C VAL A 312 -26.54 -4.93 21.43
N ALA A 313 -25.30 -5.38 21.56
CA ALA A 313 -24.97 -6.77 21.81
C ALA A 313 -24.44 -6.92 23.24
N THR A 314 -24.81 -8.02 23.89
CA THR A 314 -24.44 -8.30 25.28
C THR A 314 -24.04 -9.76 25.45
N TRP A 315 -22.90 -10.03 26.08
CA TRP A 315 -22.46 -11.38 26.44
C TRP A 315 -21.70 -11.33 27.77
N ASN A 316 -21.96 -12.28 28.68
CA ASN A 316 -21.44 -12.24 30.05
C ASN A 316 -21.79 -10.93 30.78
N ASP A 317 -20.79 -10.09 31.08
CA ASP A 317 -20.89 -8.72 31.57
C ASP A 317 -20.47 -7.67 30.52
N GLN A 318 -20.16 -8.10 29.30
CA GLN A 318 -19.77 -7.23 28.21
C GLN A 318 -21.01 -6.69 27.50
N TRP A 319 -20.96 -5.40 27.20
CA TRP A 319 -22.01 -4.65 26.53
C TRP A 319 -21.36 -3.80 25.45
N VAL A 320 -21.88 -3.81 24.23
CA VAL A 320 -21.40 -2.95 23.14
C VAL A 320 -22.57 -2.35 22.39
N ALA A 321 -22.53 -1.03 22.18
CA ALA A 321 -23.43 -0.34 21.27
C ALA A 321 -22.69 0.01 19.98
N TYR A 322 -23.31 -0.32 18.85
CA TYR A 322 -22.73 -0.17 17.53
C TYR A 322 -23.81 -0.01 16.45
N ASP A 323 -23.37 0.18 15.21
CA ASP A 323 -24.22 0.29 14.03
C ASP A 323 -24.11 -0.93 13.12
N ASP A 324 -25.26 -1.48 12.72
CA ASP A 324 -25.41 -2.59 11.76
C ASP A 324 -26.10 -2.13 10.48
N GLU A 325 -26.41 -3.06 9.57
CA GLU A 325 -27.04 -2.72 8.30
C GLU A 325 -28.40 -2.04 8.47
N GLU A 326 -29.15 -2.43 9.49
CA GLU A 326 -30.46 -1.89 9.79
C GLU A 326 -30.35 -0.45 10.28
N THR A 327 -29.43 -0.17 11.20
CA THR A 327 -29.28 1.17 11.78
C THR A 327 -28.57 2.14 10.84
N LEU A 328 -27.60 1.68 10.04
CA LEU A 328 -26.99 2.50 8.98
C LEU A 328 -28.03 2.96 7.96
N LYS A 329 -28.98 2.09 7.60
CA LYS A 329 -30.11 2.47 6.74
C LYS A 329 -30.99 3.53 7.40
N MET A 330 -31.35 3.37 8.66
CA MET A 330 -32.14 4.38 9.40
C MET A 330 -31.43 5.73 9.46
N LYS A 331 -30.12 5.73 9.71
CA LYS A 331 -29.29 6.95 9.75
C LYS A 331 -29.13 7.62 8.40
N SER A 332 -28.99 6.84 7.32
CA SER A 332 -29.00 7.38 5.94
C SER A 332 -30.34 8.03 5.60
N GLU A 333 -31.45 7.37 5.94
CA GLU A 333 -32.79 7.93 5.72
C GLU A 333 -33.02 9.21 6.54
N PHE A 334 -32.54 9.24 7.78
CA PHE A 334 -32.53 10.45 8.60
C PHE A 334 -31.73 11.58 7.93
N ALA A 335 -30.49 11.31 7.48
CA ALA A 335 -29.64 12.30 6.82
C ALA A 335 -30.33 12.91 5.59
N GLN A 336 -30.94 12.07 4.75
CA GLN A 336 -31.72 12.51 3.58
C GLN A 336 -32.93 13.34 4.00
N SER A 337 -33.66 12.92 5.04
CA SER A 337 -34.81 13.67 5.55
C SER A 337 -34.44 15.06 6.08
N ARG A 338 -33.19 15.24 6.54
CA ARG A 338 -32.62 16.51 7.03
C ARG A 338 -31.89 17.31 5.95
N CYS A 339 -32.01 16.91 4.68
CA CYS A 339 -31.33 17.56 3.54
C CYS A 339 -29.79 17.58 3.66
N LEU A 340 -29.19 16.64 4.41
CA LEU A 340 -27.75 16.63 4.60
C LEU A 340 -27.02 16.34 3.28
N GLY A 341 -25.85 16.95 3.12
CA GLY A 341 -25.01 16.89 1.93
C GLY A 341 -24.30 15.55 1.69
N GLY A 342 -24.40 14.59 2.61
CA GLY A 342 -23.78 13.27 2.44
C GLY A 342 -23.68 12.44 3.72
N LEU A 343 -22.96 11.31 3.59
CA LEU A 343 -22.53 10.44 4.70
C LEU A 343 -21.00 10.39 4.78
N MET A 344 -20.48 10.26 5.99
CA MET A 344 -19.07 10.06 6.28
C MET A 344 -18.90 8.80 7.13
N VAL A 345 -17.82 8.06 6.94
CA VAL A 345 -17.52 6.85 7.72
C VAL A 345 -16.15 6.96 8.40
N TRP A 346 -16.15 6.69 9.70
CA TRP A 346 -14.96 6.42 10.52
C TRP A 346 -14.97 4.98 11.05
N ALA A 347 -14.10 4.08 10.61
CA ALA A 347 -13.22 4.21 9.45
C ALA A 347 -13.43 3.06 8.46
N ILE A 348 -13.06 3.29 7.19
CA ILE A 348 -13.24 2.33 6.07
C ILE A 348 -12.70 0.95 6.46
N SER A 349 -11.58 0.95 7.19
CA SER A 349 -10.80 -0.23 7.54
C SER A 349 -11.36 -1.04 8.73
N HIS A 350 -12.39 -0.56 9.43
CA HIS A 350 -12.98 -1.27 10.57
C HIS A 350 -14.03 -2.32 10.17
N ASP A 351 -14.29 -2.40 8.86
CA ASP A 351 -15.18 -3.36 8.24
C ASP A 351 -14.65 -4.81 8.35
N THR A 352 -15.55 -5.75 8.08
CA THR A 352 -15.29 -7.16 7.81
C THR A 352 -14.44 -7.39 6.56
N GLU A 353 -13.82 -8.57 6.45
CA GLU A 353 -12.99 -8.96 5.31
C GLU A 353 -13.78 -8.93 3.99
N GLU A 354 -15.08 -9.23 4.03
CA GLU A 354 -15.98 -9.22 2.88
C GLU A 354 -16.53 -7.83 2.52
N ALA A 355 -16.06 -6.77 3.19
CA ALA A 355 -16.52 -5.40 3.03
C ALA A 355 -18.04 -5.23 3.26
N LYS A 356 -18.62 -6.01 4.19
CA LYS A 356 -20.05 -6.05 4.51
C LYS A 356 -20.65 -4.66 4.72
N TYR A 357 -20.03 -3.84 5.58
CA TYR A 357 -20.55 -2.54 5.96
C TYR A 357 -20.37 -1.49 4.86
N ASN A 358 -19.28 -1.57 4.09
CA ASN A 358 -19.05 -0.77 2.89
C ASN A 358 -20.10 -1.07 1.79
N LEU A 359 -20.45 -2.33 1.55
CA LEU A 359 -21.48 -2.71 0.58
C LEU A 359 -22.88 -2.21 0.98
N VAL A 360 -23.15 -2.21 2.29
CA VAL A 360 -24.38 -1.64 2.84
C VAL A 360 -24.39 -0.12 2.67
N LEU A 361 -23.28 0.55 2.99
CA LEU A 361 -23.11 1.98 2.76
C LEU A 361 -23.39 2.33 1.30
N ALA A 362 -22.85 1.56 0.36
CA ALA A 362 -23.11 1.75 -1.06
C ALA A 362 -24.60 1.65 -1.41
N THR A 363 -25.29 0.66 -0.84
CA THR A 363 -26.72 0.45 -1.05
C THR A 363 -27.54 1.61 -0.50
N VAL A 364 -27.27 2.06 0.73
CA VAL A 364 -28.05 3.15 1.36
C VAL A 364 -27.70 4.53 0.79
N ALA A 365 -26.53 4.67 0.17
CA ALA A 365 -26.12 5.86 -0.57
C ALA A 365 -26.52 5.82 -2.06
N SER A 366 -27.13 4.72 -2.53
CA SER A 366 -27.46 4.45 -3.94
C SER A 366 -26.26 4.54 -4.90
N ARG A 367 -25.12 4.00 -4.47
CA ARG A 367 -23.88 3.98 -5.25
C ARG A 367 -23.61 2.59 -5.80
N LYS A 368 -23.16 2.55 -7.05
CA LYS A 368 -22.72 1.30 -7.69
C LYS A 368 -21.28 1.04 -7.30
N VAL A 369 -21.06 0.02 -6.47
CA VAL A 369 -19.72 -0.49 -6.21
C VAL A 369 -19.23 -1.23 -7.43
N ARG A 370 -18.03 -0.90 -7.89
CA ARG A 370 -17.27 -1.72 -8.82
C ARG A 370 -16.32 -2.55 -7.96
N ARG A 371 -16.42 -3.88 -8.02
CA ARG A 371 -15.32 -4.70 -7.49
C ARG A 371 -14.07 -4.32 -8.29
N SER A 372 -13.05 -3.86 -7.59
CA SER A 372 -11.87 -3.25 -8.19
C SER A 372 -11.18 -4.24 -9.13
N GLY A 373 -11.09 -3.91 -10.41
CA GLY A 373 -10.46 -4.74 -11.42
C GLY A 373 -10.67 -4.23 -12.83
N GLU A 374 -9.64 -4.27 -13.66
CA GLU A 374 -9.85 -4.16 -15.11
C GLU A 374 -10.62 -5.39 -15.58
N ASP A 375 -11.57 -5.23 -16.50
CA ASP A 375 -12.23 -6.37 -17.14
C ASP A 375 -11.23 -7.15 -18.00
N ALA A 376 -11.38 -8.48 -18.02
CA ALA A 376 -10.60 -9.38 -18.88
C ALA A 376 -10.71 -8.98 -20.34
N PHE A 377 -11.86 -8.41 -20.71
CA PHE A 377 -12.17 -7.98 -22.05
C PHE A 377 -12.63 -6.52 -22.01
N LYS A 378 -12.05 -5.69 -22.87
CA LYS A 378 -12.48 -4.32 -23.07
C LYS A 378 -13.25 -4.25 -24.38
N PHE A 379 -14.44 -3.66 -24.32
CA PHE A 379 -15.16 -3.24 -25.50
C PHE A 379 -14.48 -1.99 -26.05
N VAL A 380 -13.78 -2.13 -27.18
CA VAL A 380 -13.13 -1.03 -27.87
C VAL A 380 -13.99 -0.63 -29.06
N ASP A 381 -14.30 0.66 -29.13
CA ASP A 381 -15.00 1.27 -30.25
C ASP A 381 -13.98 1.61 -31.35
N ILE A 382 -14.02 0.89 -32.46
CA ILE A 382 -13.20 1.14 -33.66
C ILE A 382 -13.96 2.09 -34.59
N PRO A 383 -13.42 3.28 -34.90
CA PRO A 383 -14.08 4.21 -35.81
C PRO A 383 -14.13 3.66 -37.24
N ASN A 384 -15.32 3.58 -37.80
CA ASN A 384 -15.59 3.32 -39.20
C ASN A 384 -15.55 4.65 -39.96
N GLU A 385 -14.38 4.98 -40.52
CA GLU A 385 -14.22 6.18 -41.34
C GLU A 385 -15.21 6.19 -42.52
N GLN A 386 -15.80 7.36 -42.79
CA GLN A 386 -16.78 7.53 -43.87
C GLN A 386 -16.13 8.12 -45.11
N CYS A 387 -16.66 7.78 -46.28
CA CYS A 387 -16.25 8.43 -47.51
C CYS A 387 -16.46 9.95 -47.41
N LYS A 388 -15.56 10.75 -47.98
CA LYS A 388 -15.68 12.21 -47.96
C LYS A 388 -15.10 12.85 -49.22
N TRP A 389 -15.61 14.04 -49.53
CA TRP A 389 -14.98 14.95 -50.48
C TRP A 389 -13.73 15.58 -49.84
N THR A 390 -12.64 15.64 -50.59
CA THR A 390 -11.43 16.38 -50.20
C THR A 390 -11.65 17.88 -50.32
N ASN A 391 -10.71 18.71 -49.85
CA ASN A 391 -10.71 20.14 -50.17
C ASN A 391 -10.31 20.36 -51.65
N CYS A 392 -10.57 21.55 -52.21
CA CYS A 392 -10.17 21.87 -53.58
C CYS A 392 -8.68 21.57 -53.81
N GLN A 393 -8.34 20.96 -54.94
CA GLN A 393 -6.97 20.57 -55.35
C GLN A 393 -6.28 19.55 -54.43
N GLN A 394 -6.96 19.06 -53.39
CA GLN A 394 -6.40 18.09 -52.47
C GLN A 394 -6.65 16.67 -52.99
N SER A 395 -5.59 15.85 -53.02
CA SER A 395 -5.68 14.42 -53.32
C SER A 395 -6.28 13.63 -52.15
N CYS A 396 -6.66 12.38 -52.39
CA CYS A 396 -7.17 11.52 -51.32
C CYS A 396 -6.16 11.36 -50.18
N PRO A 397 -6.64 11.24 -48.92
CA PRO A 397 -5.77 10.93 -47.79
C PRO A 397 -4.93 9.68 -48.04
N LYS A 398 -3.76 9.60 -47.40
CA LYS A 398 -2.83 8.48 -47.59
C LYS A 398 -3.52 7.16 -47.25
N GLY A 399 -3.51 6.21 -48.19
CA GLY A 399 -4.13 4.88 -48.02
C GLY A 399 -5.62 4.83 -48.37
N TRP A 400 -6.26 5.96 -48.66
CA TRP A 400 -7.65 6.01 -49.13
C TRP A 400 -7.74 5.79 -50.64
N ILE A 401 -8.86 5.22 -51.06
CA ILE A 401 -9.16 4.91 -52.45
C ILE A 401 -9.91 6.10 -53.06
N HIS A 402 -9.42 6.57 -54.21
CA HIS A 402 -10.15 7.54 -55.01
C HIS A 402 -11.26 6.83 -55.78
N MET A 403 -12.51 7.25 -55.58
CA MET A 403 -13.65 6.58 -56.17
C MET A 403 -13.74 6.90 -57.66
N ASN A 404 -13.95 5.86 -58.47
CA ASN A 404 -14.30 6.03 -59.87
C ASN A 404 -15.80 6.27 -60.02
N ARG A 405 -16.14 6.99 -61.07
CA ARG A 405 -17.49 7.23 -61.55
C ARG A 405 -17.96 6.01 -62.34
N GLU A 406 -19.12 5.48 -61.99
CA GLU A 406 -19.65 4.22 -62.56
C GLU A 406 -21.12 4.32 -63.02
N ASP A 407 -21.68 5.54 -63.15
CA ASP A 407 -23.00 5.71 -63.81
C ASP A 407 -22.93 5.40 -65.32
N PRO A 408 -24.08 5.16 -65.99
CA PRO A 408 -24.11 4.74 -67.40
C PRO A 408 -23.41 5.67 -68.39
N ASN A 409 -23.13 6.93 -68.02
CA ASN A 409 -22.46 7.90 -68.89
C ASN A 409 -20.97 8.05 -68.60
N ALA A 410 -20.42 7.30 -67.65
CA ALA A 410 -19.03 7.41 -67.22
C ALA A 410 -18.05 6.74 -68.22
N ARG A 411 -16.90 7.38 -68.44
CA ARG A 411 -15.78 6.75 -69.16
C ARG A 411 -15.06 5.77 -68.24
N LYS A 412 -14.41 4.75 -68.84
CA LYS A 412 -13.63 3.77 -68.08
C LYS A 412 -12.53 4.46 -67.26
N GLY A 413 -12.58 4.33 -65.94
CA GLY A 413 -11.61 4.93 -65.01
C GLY A 413 -11.77 6.43 -64.79
N GLU A 414 -12.90 7.01 -65.18
CA GLU A 414 -13.25 8.39 -64.85
C GLU A 414 -13.41 8.52 -63.33
N LYS A 415 -12.86 9.59 -62.75
CA LYS A 415 -12.82 9.82 -61.30
C LYS A 415 -14.06 10.58 -60.83
N MET A 416 -14.51 10.34 -59.60
CA MET A 416 -15.56 11.13 -58.97
C MET A 416 -15.01 12.48 -58.50
N LEU A 417 -15.18 13.50 -59.34
CA LEU A 417 -14.75 14.87 -59.10
C LEU A 417 -15.95 15.83 -58.98
N ASP A 418 -15.79 16.90 -58.21
CA ASP A 418 -16.74 17.98 -58.04
C ASP A 418 -16.02 19.34 -58.08
N GLU A 419 -16.37 20.21 -59.02
CA GLU A 419 -15.77 21.55 -59.20
C GLU A 419 -16.47 22.63 -58.38
N THR A 420 -17.59 22.29 -57.74
CA THR A 420 -18.46 23.26 -57.08
C THR A 420 -17.72 23.96 -55.93
N GLY A 421 -17.70 25.29 -55.96
CA GLY A 421 -17.07 26.08 -54.90
C GLY A 421 -15.54 26.16 -54.96
N CYS A 422 -14.90 25.72 -56.06
CA CYS A 422 -13.45 25.86 -56.27
C CYS A 422 -13.04 27.05 -57.16
N GLY A 423 -13.97 27.89 -57.61
CA GLY A 423 -13.63 29.11 -58.39
C GLY A 423 -12.94 28.84 -59.74
N GLY A 424 -13.07 27.64 -60.29
CA GLY A 424 -12.55 27.25 -61.61
C GLY A 424 -11.07 26.83 -61.66
N ASP A 425 -10.37 26.74 -60.53
CA ASP A 425 -8.94 26.38 -60.48
C ASP A 425 -8.66 24.95 -59.97
N GLY A 426 -9.70 24.18 -59.66
CA GLY A 426 -9.54 22.91 -58.98
C GLY A 426 -10.83 22.09 -58.86
N THR A 427 -10.66 20.88 -58.34
CA THR A 427 -11.73 19.92 -58.07
C THR A 427 -11.60 19.35 -56.66
N HIS A 428 -12.73 18.98 -56.06
CA HIS A 428 -12.82 18.08 -54.94
C HIS A 428 -12.80 16.63 -55.45
N SER A 429 -12.07 15.75 -54.76
CA SER A 429 -12.02 14.31 -55.04
C SER A 429 -12.88 13.54 -54.04
N PHE A 430 -13.71 12.59 -54.48
CA PHE A 430 -14.47 11.75 -53.55
C PHE A 430 -13.67 10.50 -53.17
N CYS A 431 -13.32 10.39 -51.90
CA CYS A 431 -12.41 9.37 -51.40
C CYS A 431 -13.08 8.50 -50.34
N CYS A 432 -12.76 7.21 -50.34
CA CYS A 432 -13.25 6.25 -49.36
C CYS A 432 -12.07 5.49 -48.70
N PRO A 433 -12.15 5.17 -47.41
CA PRO A 433 -11.21 4.24 -46.78
C PRO A 433 -11.33 2.85 -47.43
N PRO A 434 -10.25 2.05 -47.46
CA PRO A 434 -10.30 0.69 -47.98
C PRO A 434 -11.23 -0.17 -47.11
N ASN A 435 -12.16 -0.89 -47.75
CA ASN A 435 -13.10 -1.79 -47.07
C ASN A 435 -13.41 -3.03 -47.92
N SER A 436 -13.88 -4.09 -47.27
CA SER A 436 -14.35 -5.35 -47.87
C SER A 436 -15.40 -5.17 -48.96
N LYS A 437 -16.21 -4.10 -48.89
CA LYS A 437 -17.20 -3.73 -49.90
C LYS A 437 -17.19 -2.23 -50.12
N MET A 438 -16.67 -1.80 -51.27
CA MET A 438 -16.65 -0.39 -51.68
C MET A 438 -18.02 0.02 -52.25
N PRO A 439 -18.46 1.28 -52.06
CA PRO A 439 -19.66 1.78 -52.71
C PRO A 439 -19.42 2.03 -54.21
N THR A 440 -20.42 1.77 -55.03
CA THR A 440 -20.49 2.30 -56.40
C THR A 440 -21.07 3.71 -56.37
N CYS A 441 -20.43 4.65 -57.07
CA CYS A 441 -20.79 6.07 -57.10
C CYS A 441 -20.85 6.62 -58.53
N GLY A 442 -21.70 7.60 -58.77
CA GLY A 442 -21.81 8.24 -60.09
C GLY A 442 -22.57 9.56 -60.08
N TRP A 443 -22.53 10.26 -61.21
CA TRP A 443 -23.29 11.49 -61.44
C TRP A 443 -24.57 11.19 -62.23
N TYR A 444 -25.72 11.52 -61.65
CA TYR A 444 -27.03 11.20 -62.19
C TYR A 444 -27.80 12.45 -62.55
N GLY A 445 -28.65 12.33 -63.58
CA GLY A 445 -29.62 13.34 -63.91
C GLY A 445 -29.18 14.38 -64.95
N HIS A 446 -27.92 14.43 -65.41
CA HIS A 446 -27.44 15.49 -66.34
C HIS A 446 -28.26 15.63 -67.65
N GLY A 447 -28.60 14.52 -68.32
CA GLY A 447 -29.53 14.51 -69.46
C GLY A 447 -29.17 15.44 -70.62
N ASN A 448 -27.89 15.51 -71.02
CA ASN A 448 -27.37 16.44 -72.05
C ASN A 448 -27.75 17.91 -71.79
N GLY A 449 -27.59 18.33 -70.53
CA GLY A 449 -27.92 19.66 -70.03
C GLY A 449 -29.38 19.83 -69.59
N ASN A 450 -30.24 18.84 -69.76
CA ASN A 450 -31.60 18.82 -69.17
C ASN A 450 -31.58 18.14 -67.80
N CYS A 451 -30.87 18.76 -66.85
CA CYS A 451 -30.58 18.16 -65.56
C CYS A 451 -31.83 17.80 -64.74
N LYS A 452 -31.76 16.76 -63.89
CA LYS A 452 -32.80 16.32 -62.96
C LYS A 452 -32.21 16.02 -61.57
N SER A 453 -32.85 16.58 -60.56
CA SER A 453 -32.41 16.59 -59.16
C SER A 453 -32.88 15.36 -58.37
N SER A 454 -32.36 14.17 -58.67
CA SER A 454 -32.71 12.96 -57.93
C SER A 454 -31.67 11.84 -58.05
N CYS A 455 -31.42 11.13 -56.95
CA CYS A 455 -30.67 9.88 -56.97
C CYS A 455 -31.56 8.68 -57.36
N PRO A 456 -30.99 7.64 -58.00
CA PRO A 456 -31.70 6.37 -58.20
C PRO A 456 -32.04 5.68 -56.88
N ASP A 457 -33.04 4.79 -56.91
CA ASP A 457 -33.41 3.98 -55.76
C ASP A 457 -32.22 3.17 -55.22
N GLY A 458 -32.07 3.14 -53.89
CA GLY A 458 -30.94 2.46 -53.23
C GLY A 458 -29.62 3.25 -53.21
N GLN A 459 -29.63 4.51 -53.64
CA GLN A 459 -28.49 5.44 -53.54
C GLN A 459 -28.85 6.69 -52.75
N VAL A 460 -27.84 7.35 -52.19
CA VAL A 460 -27.98 8.60 -51.44
C VAL A 460 -27.18 9.72 -52.09
N GLU A 461 -27.70 10.94 -52.04
CA GLU A 461 -27.05 12.16 -52.53
C GLU A 461 -25.89 12.54 -51.61
N ILE A 462 -24.69 12.63 -52.17
CA ILE A 462 -23.45 12.98 -51.45
C ILE A 462 -22.82 14.29 -51.96
N GLY A 463 -23.36 14.84 -53.03
CA GLY A 463 -22.79 15.94 -53.81
C GLY A 463 -23.78 16.36 -54.89
N SER A 464 -23.67 17.59 -55.37
CA SER A 464 -24.53 18.09 -56.44
C SER A 464 -23.83 19.23 -57.16
N ASN A 465 -23.96 19.30 -58.48
CA ASN A 465 -23.49 20.45 -59.26
C ASN A 465 -24.50 20.79 -60.37
N ASN A 466 -24.53 22.06 -60.78
CA ASN A 466 -25.41 22.56 -61.84
C ASN A 466 -24.63 22.87 -63.13
N MET A 467 -23.40 22.36 -63.24
CA MET A 467 -22.53 22.63 -64.36
C MET A 467 -23.11 22.06 -65.66
N HIS A 468 -23.11 22.86 -66.72
CA HIS A 468 -23.69 22.54 -68.03
C HIS A 468 -25.21 22.26 -68.05
N CYS A 469 -25.92 22.53 -66.95
CA CYS A 469 -27.37 22.46 -66.89
C CYS A 469 -27.99 23.70 -67.58
N LYS A 470 -28.87 23.48 -68.55
CA LYS A 470 -29.53 24.53 -69.35
C LYS A 470 -30.58 25.31 -68.57
N LYS A 471 -31.29 24.63 -67.66
CA LYS A 471 -32.30 25.26 -66.79
C LYS A 471 -31.67 25.68 -65.48
N LYS A 472 -31.81 26.97 -65.14
CA LYS A 472 -31.52 27.47 -63.79
C LYS A 472 -32.35 26.67 -62.78
N LYS A 473 -31.76 26.33 -61.63
CA LYS A 473 -32.34 25.46 -60.57
C LYS A 473 -32.40 23.95 -60.87
N ASN A 474 -31.93 23.46 -62.01
CA ASN A 474 -31.74 22.01 -62.18
C ASN A 474 -30.28 21.65 -61.96
N TYR A 475 -30.03 20.48 -61.35
CA TYR A 475 -28.70 20.01 -61.05
C TYR A 475 -28.57 18.50 -61.30
N GLN A 476 -27.33 18.02 -61.43
CA GLN A 476 -27.01 16.60 -61.40
C GLN A 476 -26.54 16.21 -59.99
N ALA A 477 -27.02 15.08 -59.49
CA ALA A 477 -26.71 14.58 -58.16
C ALA A 477 -25.56 13.57 -58.24
N ALA A 478 -24.54 13.74 -57.41
CA ALA A 478 -23.58 12.69 -57.13
C ALA A 478 -24.21 11.73 -56.13
N CYS A 479 -24.38 10.47 -56.54
CA CYS A 479 -25.07 9.46 -55.76
C CYS A 479 -24.17 8.26 -55.54
N CYS A 480 -24.25 7.66 -54.37
CA CYS A 480 -23.54 6.44 -54.03
C CYS A 480 -24.46 5.38 -53.43
N THR A 481 -24.16 4.13 -53.72
CA THR A 481 -24.84 2.97 -53.11
C THR A 481 -24.64 2.90 -51.60
N VAL A 482 -25.69 2.49 -50.89
CA VAL A 482 -25.76 2.56 -49.41
C VAL A 482 -25.31 1.29 -48.68
N GLY A 483 -24.84 0.27 -49.42
CA GLY A 483 -24.55 -1.06 -48.88
C GLY A 483 -23.17 -1.25 -48.23
N SER A 484 -22.34 -0.20 -48.16
CA SER A 484 -20.99 -0.23 -47.58
C SER A 484 -20.95 0.46 -46.20
N LYS A 485 -20.06 0.01 -45.31
CA LYS A 485 -19.89 0.66 -43.99
C LYS A 485 -19.42 2.12 -44.10
N ASN A 486 -18.70 2.48 -45.16
CA ASN A 486 -18.18 3.83 -45.38
C ASN A 486 -19.26 4.83 -45.84
N MET A 487 -20.46 4.35 -46.21
CA MET A 487 -21.61 5.18 -46.57
C MET A 487 -22.67 5.23 -45.46
N ARG A 488 -22.46 4.52 -44.34
CA ARG A 488 -23.49 4.28 -43.32
C ARG A 488 -24.05 5.57 -42.74
N LEU A 489 -23.22 6.58 -42.44
CA LEU A 489 -23.70 7.84 -41.87
C LEU A 489 -24.59 8.60 -42.86
N TYR A 490 -24.28 8.60 -44.16
CA TYR A 490 -25.13 9.23 -45.17
C TYR A 490 -26.53 8.59 -45.22
N THR A 491 -26.66 7.29 -44.93
CA THR A 491 -27.97 6.61 -44.87
C THR A 491 -28.86 7.04 -43.71
N THR A 492 -28.28 7.68 -42.69
CA THR A 492 -29.03 8.21 -41.56
C THR A 492 -29.64 9.57 -41.85
N CYS A 493 -29.32 10.16 -43.01
CA CYS A 493 -29.64 11.52 -43.34
C CYS A 493 -30.46 11.65 -44.62
N GLU A 494 -31.15 12.76 -44.73
CA GLU A 494 -31.89 13.14 -45.92
C GLU A 494 -31.99 14.65 -46.05
N TRP A 495 -32.09 15.09 -47.30
CA TRP A 495 -32.39 16.47 -47.62
C TRP A 495 -33.89 16.70 -47.76
N GLY A 496 -34.37 17.84 -47.27
CA GLY A 496 -35.75 18.29 -47.41
C GLY A 496 -36.16 18.72 -48.82
N THR A 497 -37.34 19.35 -48.90
CA THR A 497 -37.98 19.76 -50.16
C THR A 497 -37.11 20.64 -51.05
N TYR A 498 -37.30 20.51 -52.36
CA TYR A 498 -36.60 21.27 -53.40
C TYR A 498 -37.53 21.43 -54.62
N PRO A 499 -37.58 22.59 -55.32
CA PRO A 499 -36.79 23.81 -55.11
C PRO A 499 -37.34 24.79 -54.05
N ASN A 500 -38.58 24.58 -53.58
CA ASN A 500 -39.16 25.37 -52.49
C ASN A 500 -38.70 24.83 -51.13
N CYS A 501 -37.54 25.29 -50.68
CA CYS A 501 -36.84 24.65 -49.57
C CYS A 501 -37.46 24.92 -48.18
N ASP A 502 -38.27 25.97 -48.04
CA ASP A 502 -39.00 26.31 -46.81
C ASP A 502 -40.45 25.84 -46.75
N ASP A 503 -40.98 25.24 -47.83
CA ASP A 503 -42.32 24.63 -47.79
C ASP A 503 -42.41 23.55 -46.70
N GLN A 504 -41.28 22.91 -46.38
CA GLN A 504 -41.15 21.97 -45.28
C GLN A 504 -40.78 22.68 -43.96
N LYS A 505 -41.73 22.68 -43.01
CA LYS A 505 -41.50 23.13 -41.62
C LYS A 505 -40.79 22.03 -40.83
N GLY A 506 -39.48 22.16 -40.65
CA GLY A 506 -38.65 21.20 -39.90
C GLY A 506 -38.13 20.05 -40.77
N CYS A 507 -37.93 18.87 -40.19
CA CYS A 507 -37.32 17.72 -40.88
C CYS A 507 -38.33 16.81 -41.62
N PRO A 508 -37.90 16.05 -42.66
CA PRO A 508 -38.82 15.41 -43.61
C PRO A 508 -39.42 14.08 -43.09
N LYS A 509 -38.70 13.36 -42.23
CA LYS A 509 -39.12 12.11 -41.56
C LYS A 509 -39.03 12.21 -40.05
N THR A 510 -39.84 11.41 -39.35
CA THR A 510 -39.78 11.24 -37.89
C THR A 510 -38.50 10.55 -37.41
N SER A 511 -37.82 9.76 -38.25
CA SER A 511 -36.57 9.09 -37.89
C SER A 511 -35.34 9.98 -38.09
N ALA A 512 -35.38 10.92 -39.03
CA ALA A 512 -34.34 11.91 -39.26
C ALA A 512 -34.83 13.26 -38.73
N ASP A 513 -35.08 13.33 -37.42
CA ASP A 513 -35.77 14.45 -36.77
C ASP A 513 -34.85 15.62 -36.39
N THR A 514 -33.54 15.46 -36.53
CA THR A 514 -32.54 16.43 -36.10
C THR A 514 -31.97 17.19 -37.28
N LEU A 515 -32.14 18.51 -37.29
CA LEU A 515 -31.54 19.42 -38.28
C LEU A 515 -30.04 19.58 -38.02
N LEU A 516 -29.19 19.21 -38.98
CA LEU A 516 -27.73 19.30 -38.87
C LEU A 516 -27.10 20.38 -39.73
N ALA A 517 -27.69 20.69 -40.88
CA ALA A 517 -27.23 21.75 -41.76
C ALA A 517 -28.39 22.36 -42.53
N GLU A 518 -28.23 23.62 -42.93
CA GLU A 518 -29.11 24.33 -43.85
C GLU A 518 -28.23 24.90 -44.97
N SER A 519 -28.69 24.83 -46.21
CA SER A 519 -27.92 25.35 -47.35
C SER A 519 -28.82 25.80 -48.49
N PHE A 520 -28.52 26.98 -49.05
CA PHE A 520 -29.20 27.51 -50.23
C PHE A 520 -28.93 26.67 -51.48
N SER A 521 -27.74 26.06 -51.58
CA SER A 521 -27.35 25.19 -52.71
C SER A 521 -27.32 23.69 -52.38
N GLY A 522 -27.82 23.28 -51.21
CA GLY A 522 -27.78 21.89 -50.75
C GLY A 522 -26.35 21.36 -50.60
N THR A 523 -26.02 20.28 -51.32
CA THR A 523 -24.65 19.75 -51.44
C THR A 523 -23.79 20.47 -52.50
N GLY A 524 -24.27 21.58 -53.08
CA GLY A 524 -23.49 22.45 -53.97
C GLY A 524 -24.23 23.01 -55.20
N GLY A 525 -25.21 22.29 -55.76
CA GLY A 525 -25.82 22.62 -57.06
C GLY A 525 -27.33 22.92 -57.02
N GLY A 526 -27.99 22.62 -55.90
CA GLY A 526 -29.44 22.77 -55.75
C GLY A 526 -29.84 24.13 -55.24
N GLN A 527 -29.91 25.13 -56.11
CA GLN A 527 -30.30 26.51 -55.77
C GLN A 527 -31.79 26.60 -55.42
N CYS A 528 -32.08 26.84 -54.15
CA CYS A 528 -33.42 27.06 -53.63
C CYS A 528 -34.07 28.35 -54.19
N ASP A 529 -35.39 28.43 -54.08
CA ASP A 529 -36.14 29.61 -54.49
C ASP A 529 -35.91 30.80 -53.53
N TRP A 530 -35.92 32.02 -54.08
CA TRP A 530 -35.95 33.23 -53.26
C TRP A 530 -37.29 33.33 -52.54
N LEU A 531 -37.27 33.80 -51.30
CA LEU A 531 -38.47 34.15 -50.56
C LEU A 531 -39.10 35.38 -51.18
N VAL A 532 -40.32 35.24 -51.71
CA VAL A 532 -41.11 36.34 -52.26
C VAL A 532 -42.20 36.77 -51.29
N ASN A 533 -42.38 38.08 -51.12
CA ASN A 533 -43.47 38.62 -50.30
C ASN A 533 -44.81 38.53 -51.07
N LYS A 534 -45.91 38.95 -50.44
CA LYS A 534 -47.24 38.93 -51.07
C LYS A 534 -47.37 39.80 -52.33
N LEU A 535 -46.41 40.69 -52.59
CA LEU A 535 -46.34 41.57 -53.76
C LEU A 535 -45.43 41.01 -54.88
N GLY A 536 -44.80 39.84 -54.65
CA GLY A 536 -43.87 39.22 -55.59
C GLY A 536 -42.43 39.74 -55.50
N GLU A 537 -42.09 40.52 -54.48
CA GLU A 537 -40.73 41.04 -54.28
C GLU A 537 -39.88 40.05 -53.48
N GLU A 538 -38.68 39.76 -53.98
CA GLU A 538 -37.71 38.90 -53.30
C GLU A 538 -37.13 39.62 -52.07
N TYR A 539 -37.19 38.98 -50.89
CA TYR A 539 -36.72 39.58 -49.63
C TYR A 539 -35.75 38.70 -48.84
N GLY A 540 -35.48 37.47 -49.27
CA GLY A 540 -34.58 36.57 -48.57
C GLY A 540 -34.32 35.28 -49.32
N LEU A 541 -33.38 34.48 -48.80
CA LEU A 541 -33.01 33.17 -49.33
C LEU A 541 -33.80 32.07 -48.60
N SER A 542 -34.21 31.04 -49.34
CA SER A 542 -34.74 29.81 -48.77
C SER A 542 -33.63 28.76 -48.61
N PHE A 543 -33.65 27.96 -47.55
CA PHE A 543 -32.58 26.99 -47.27
C PHE A 543 -33.09 25.56 -47.23
N ARG A 544 -32.43 24.66 -47.96
CA ARG A 544 -32.71 23.23 -47.90
C ARG A 544 -32.20 22.69 -46.57
N LYS A 545 -33.00 21.86 -45.92
CA LYS A 545 -32.71 21.32 -44.59
C LYS A 545 -32.09 19.93 -44.72
N TYR A 546 -30.91 19.73 -44.13
CA TYR A 546 -30.24 18.43 -44.02
C TYR A 546 -30.50 17.86 -42.63
N CYS A 547 -31.32 16.82 -42.58
CA CYS A 547 -31.74 16.21 -41.33
C CYS A 547 -31.24 14.78 -41.21
N CYS A 548 -30.89 14.38 -39.99
CA CYS A 548 -30.33 13.05 -39.71
C CYS A 548 -30.94 12.42 -38.47
N ASP A 549 -30.95 11.08 -38.43
CA ASP A 549 -31.23 10.30 -37.22
C ASP A 549 -30.05 10.42 -36.26
N THR A 550 -30.21 11.17 -35.17
CA THR A 550 -29.18 11.30 -34.13
C THR A 550 -29.48 10.48 -32.87
N SER A 551 -30.57 9.70 -32.88
CA SER A 551 -31.02 8.88 -31.74
C SER A 551 -30.04 7.75 -31.43
N LYS A 552 -29.27 7.29 -32.43
CA LYS A 552 -28.24 6.26 -32.29
C LYS A 552 -26.88 6.88 -32.07
N GLU A 553 -26.50 6.99 -30.80
CA GLU A 553 -25.29 7.69 -30.34
C GLU A 553 -23.99 7.23 -31.06
N LYS A 554 -23.90 5.95 -31.41
CA LYS A 554 -22.74 5.34 -32.10
C LYS A 554 -22.80 5.35 -33.64
N VAL A 555 -23.87 5.87 -34.25
CA VAL A 555 -24.06 5.93 -35.72
C VAL A 555 -24.77 7.24 -36.08
N ARG A 556 -24.04 8.36 -36.01
CA ARG A 556 -24.57 9.69 -36.36
C ARG A 556 -23.48 10.64 -36.84
N PHE A 557 -23.86 11.66 -37.60
CA PHE A 557 -23.03 12.86 -37.71
C PHE A 557 -23.15 13.66 -36.40
N GLY A 558 -22.01 14.05 -35.85
CA GLY A 558 -21.89 14.85 -34.65
C GLY A 558 -21.91 16.36 -34.95
N SER A 559 -21.15 17.14 -34.19
CA SER A 559 -21.12 18.60 -34.33
C SER A 559 -20.86 19.05 -35.78
N CYS A 560 -21.76 19.84 -36.34
CA CYS A 560 -21.62 20.46 -37.66
C CYS A 560 -21.25 21.93 -37.51
N LYS A 561 -20.31 22.41 -38.35
CA LYS A 561 -19.87 23.81 -38.37
C LYS A 561 -19.66 24.25 -39.81
N ALA A 562 -19.98 25.51 -40.10
CA ALA A 562 -19.72 26.11 -41.39
C ALA A 562 -18.30 26.71 -41.45
N TYR A 563 -17.64 26.57 -42.60
CA TYR A 563 -16.28 27.04 -42.86
C TYR A 563 -16.24 27.73 -44.22
N ASP A 564 -15.60 28.89 -44.28
CA ASP A 564 -15.49 29.75 -45.47
C ASP A 564 -14.04 30.14 -45.79
N THR A 565 -13.08 29.68 -44.99
CA THR A 565 -11.68 30.09 -45.02
C THR A 565 -10.70 28.92 -45.12
N LEU A 566 -11.18 27.69 -45.30
CA LEU A 566 -10.33 26.50 -45.36
C LEU A 566 -10.20 25.99 -46.80
N GLY A 567 -8.96 25.78 -47.25
CA GLY A 567 -8.64 25.33 -48.61
C GLY A 567 -7.75 26.32 -49.37
N PRO A 568 -7.33 25.97 -50.59
CA PRO A 568 -6.61 26.89 -51.47
C PRO A 568 -7.55 27.99 -51.99
N GLU A 569 -7.00 29.19 -52.16
CA GLU A 569 -7.66 30.32 -52.81
C GLU A 569 -7.13 30.46 -54.25
N PRO A 570 -8.00 30.61 -55.27
CA PRO A 570 -7.55 30.81 -56.64
C PRO A 570 -6.70 32.06 -56.85
N ALA A 571 -5.71 31.96 -57.74
CA ALA A 571 -4.76 33.05 -57.99
C ALA A 571 -5.39 34.38 -58.43
N ASN A 572 -6.62 34.34 -58.99
CA ASN A 572 -7.38 35.52 -59.44
C ASN A 572 -8.71 35.68 -58.69
N ALA A 573 -8.82 35.17 -57.46
CA ALA A 573 -10.05 35.22 -56.68
C ALA A 573 -10.48 36.67 -56.36
N PRO A 574 -11.78 37.02 -56.48
CA PRO A 574 -12.27 38.33 -56.09
C PRO A 574 -12.15 38.54 -54.58
N LEU A 575 -12.05 39.80 -54.14
CA LEU A 575 -12.04 40.15 -52.72
C LEU A 575 -13.33 39.64 -52.04
N GLY A 576 -13.20 38.78 -51.03
CA GLY A 576 -14.33 38.13 -50.35
C GLY A 576 -14.67 36.71 -50.85
N PHE A 577 -13.78 36.07 -51.61
CA PHE A 577 -13.94 34.68 -52.04
C PHE A 577 -13.93 33.70 -50.86
N CYS A 578 -14.90 32.79 -50.84
CA CYS A 578 -15.04 31.79 -49.80
C CYS A 578 -14.52 30.42 -50.24
N ARG A 579 -13.78 29.79 -49.33
CA ARG A 579 -13.10 28.52 -49.54
C ARG A 579 -13.91 27.37 -48.95
N SER A 580 -14.21 26.41 -49.82
CA SER A 580 -15.18 25.33 -49.64
C SER A 580 -14.61 24.09 -48.94
N GLY A 581 -13.64 24.27 -48.04
CA GLY A 581 -12.93 23.19 -47.38
C GLY A 581 -13.42 22.85 -45.96
N CYS A 582 -13.12 21.63 -45.54
CA CYS A 582 -13.33 21.12 -44.19
C CYS A 582 -12.00 20.79 -43.51
N PRO A 583 -11.93 20.84 -42.16
CA PRO A 583 -10.86 20.20 -41.40
C PRO A 583 -10.78 18.68 -41.68
N GLU A 584 -9.60 18.10 -41.48
CA GLU A 584 -9.35 16.67 -41.78
C GLU A 584 -10.24 15.70 -41.00
N ASP A 585 -10.60 16.03 -39.76
CA ASP A 585 -11.44 15.21 -38.87
C ASP A 585 -12.95 15.30 -39.19
N ARG A 586 -13.35 16.04 -40.23
CA ARG A 586 -14.75 16.32 -40.58
C ARG A 586 -15.09 15.93 -42.01
N VAL A 587 -16.37 15.69 -42.21
CA VAL A 587 -16.98 15.35 -43.51
C VAL A 587 -17.82 16.52 -43.98
N ARG A 588 -17.60 16.96 -45.23
CA ARG A 588 -18.44 17.95 -45.91
C ARG A 588 -19.82 17.36 -46.19
N VAL A 589 -20.86 17.91 -45.57
CA VAL A 589 -22.25 17.48 -45.77
C VAL A 589 -23.07 18.46 -46.60
N ALA A 590 -22.67 19.73 -46.66
CA ALA A 590 -23.32 20.76 -47.45
C ALA A 590 -22.33 21.77 -48.01
N LEU A 591 -22.73 22.42 -49.10
CA LEU A 591 -22.05 23.56 -49.70
C LEU A 591 -23.06 24.67 -49.93
N ASP A 592 -22.74 25.87 -49.47
CA ASP A 592 -23.52 27.08 -49.73
C ASP A 592 -22.74 28.02 -50.64
N SER A 593 -23.25 28.22 -51.86
CA SER A 593 -22.65 29.08 -52.88
C SER A 593 -23.14 30.52 -52.85
N HIS A 594 -24.13 30.86 -52.00
CA HIS A 594 -24.63 32.23 -51.82
C HIS A 594 -24.81 32.63 -50.34
N PRO A 595 -23.85 32.37 -49.44
CA PRO A 595 -23.92 32.92 -48.09
C PRO A 595 -23.77 34.46 -48.16
N LEU A 596 -24.47 35.16 -47.27
CA LEU A 596 -24.64 36.63 -47.30
C LEU A 596 -23.33 37.45 -47.33
N HIS A 597 -22.17 36.85 -47.05
CA HIS A 597 -20.86 37.52 -46.95
C HIS A 597 -19.79 37.04 -47.95
N CYS A 598 -20.09 36.07 -48.81
CA CYS A 598 -19.13 35.58 -49.83
C CYS A 598 -19.43 36.23 -51.19
N THR A 599 -18.41 36.82 -51.83
CA THR A 599 -18.57 37.41 -53.17
C THR A 599 -18.54 36.37 -54.29
N ASP A 600 -17.80 35.28 -54.09
CA ASP A 600 -17.73 34.11 -54.97
C ASP A 600 -17.19 32.91 -54.16
N GLY A 601 -17.18 31.71 -54.74
CA GLY A 601 -16.81 30.46 -54.06
C GLY A 601 -17.97 29.84 -53.28
N ALA A 602 -17.67 29.04 -52.26
CA ALA A 602 -18.69 28.42 -51.42
C ALA A 602 -18.23 28.21 -49.98
N MET A 603 -19.17 28.29 -49.04
CA MET A 603 -18.99 27.91 -47.65
C MET A 603 -19.35 26.42 -47.48
N ALA A 604 -18.49 25.65 -46.80
CA ALA A 604 -18.72 24.24 -46.53
C ALA A 604 -19.26 24.02 -45.12
N VAL A 605 -20.32 23.23 -44.98
CA VAL A 605 -20.78 22.74 -43.67
C VAL A 605 -20.18 21.36 -43.42
N CYS A 606 -19.41 21.26 -42.34
CA CYS A 606 -18.56 20.12 -42.03
C CYS A 606 -18.94 19.50 -40.68
N CYS A 607 -19.29 18.21 -40.69
CA CYS A 607 -19.72 17.47 -39.51
C CYS A 607 -18.67 16.44 -39.07
N THR A 608 -18.54 16.22 -37.77
CA THR A 608 -17.70 15.12 -37.24
C THR A 608 -18.39 13.77 -37.48
N PRO A 609 -17.77 12.78 -38.15
CA PRO A 609 -18.37 11.47 -38.31
C PRO A 609 -18.30 10.67 -37.00
N GLY A 610 -19.44 10.14 -36.52
CA GLY A 610 -19.52 9.29 -35.34
C GLY A 610 -20.10 7.92 -35.67
N TYR A 611 -19.29 7.03 -36.24
CA TYR A 611 -19.66 5.63 -36.48
C TYR A 611 -18.59 4.69 -35.95
N ASN A 612 -18.90 3.91 -34.91
CA ASN A 612 -17.93 2.98 -34.32
C ASN A 612 -18.50 1.55 -34.27
N ASP A 613 -17.68 0.55 -34.62
CA ASP A 613 -17.94 -0.85 -34.28
C ASP A 613 -17.40 -1.12 -32.87
N THR A 614 -18.19 -1.75 -32.01
CA THR A 614 -17.73 -2.19 -30.69
C THR A 614 -17.22 -3.62 -30.80
N ILE A 615 -15.91 -3.83 -30.66
CA ILE A 615 -15.33 -5.16 -30.59
C ILE A 615 -14.86 -5.47 -29.17
N GLU A 616 -15.01 -6.73 -28.78
CA GLU A 616 -14.49 -7.23 -27.52
C GLU A 616 -13.01 -7.62 -27.73
N VAL A 617 -12.12 -6.91 -27.05
CA VAL A 617 -10.67 -7.12 -27.13
C VAL A 617 -10.18 -7.60 -25.77
N GLU A 618 -9.46 -8.73 -25.75
CA GLU A 618 -8.80 -9.21 -24.53
C GLU A 618 -7.84 -8.12 -24.02
N ASN A 619 -7.89 -7.86 -22.72
CA ASN A 619 -7.09 -6.83 -22.09
C ASN A 619 -5.60 -7.09 -22.42
N PRO A 620 -4.87 -6.12 -23.02
CA PRO A 620 -3.47 -6.31 -23.39
C PRO A 620 -2.58 -6.80 -22.24
N LYS A 621 -2.93 -6.46 -20.99
CA LYS A 621 -2.22 -6.95 -19.80
C LYS A 621 -2.30 -8.46 -19.62
N LEU A 622 -3.37 -9.12 -20.04
CA LEU A 622 -3.46 -10.58 -19.98
C LEU A 622 -2.42 -11.21 -20.89
N GLN A 623 -2.18 -10.64 -22.06
CA GLN A 623 -1.12 -11.09 -22.96
C GLN A 623 0.26 -10.81 -22.37
N GLU A 624 0.48 -9.63 -21.76
CA GLU A 624 1.71 -9.33 -21.02
C GLU A 624 1.96 -10.32 -19.87
N PHE A 625 0.92 -10.72 -19.14
CA PHE A 625 1.03 -11.73 -18.09
C PHE A 625 1.32 -13.12 -18.66
N ARG A 626 0.67 -13.53 -19.75
CA ARG A 626 0.97 -14.80 -20.44
C ARG A 626 2.43 -14.86 -20.86
N ASP A 627 2.94 -13.77 -21.41
CA ASP A 627 4.32 -13.71 -21.89
C ASP A 627 5.31 -13.63 -20.72
N ALA A 628 4.99 -12.85 -19.68
CA ALA A 628 5.80 -12.75 -18.47
C ALA A 628 5.92 -14.08 -17.71
N VAL A 629 4.81 -14.80 -17.52
CA VAL A 629 4.85 -16.09 -16.81
C VAL A 629 5.58 -17.13 -17.63
N LYS A 630 5.40 -17.16 -18.96
CA LYS A 630 6.19 -18.03 -19.85
C LYS A 630 7.68 -17.72 -19.77
N GLU A 631 8.05 -16.44 -19.79
CA GLU A 631 9.45 -16.00 -19.65
C GLU A 631 10.03 -16.43 -18.31
N TYR A 632 9.31 -16.17 -17.22
CA TYR A 632 9.70 -16.56 -15.86
C TYR A 632 9.84 -18.07 -15.69
N THR A 633 8.96 -18.89 -16.29
CA THR A 633 9.08 -20.35 -16.19
C THR A 633 10.35 -20.94 -16.81
N LYS A 634 11.06 -20.19 -17.67
CA LYS A 634 12.38 -20.60 -18.20
C LYS A 634 13.44 -20.65 -17.09
N ARG A 635 13.32 -19.78 -16.07
CA ARG A 635 14.15 -19.72 -14.86
C ARG A 635 13.28 -19.23 -13.69
N PRO A 636 12.59 -20.13 -12.96
CA PRO A 636 11.59 -19.78 -11.94
C PRO A 636 12.25 -19.34 -10.62
N VAL A 637 13.08 -18.32 -10.71
CA VAL A 637 13.83 -17.65 -9.64
C VAL A 637 13.76 -16.15 -9.92
N CYS A 638 13.60 -15.33 -8.89
CA CYS A 638 13.58 -13.88 -9.10
C CYS A 638 15.01 -13.37 -9.36
N THR A 639 15.23 -12.58 -10.41
CA THR A 639 16.56 -12.05 -10.81
C THR A 639 17.10 -10.94 -9.94
N ASN A 640 16.29 -10.41 -9.04
CA ASN A 640 16.72 -9.45 -8.05
C ASN A 640 16.13 -9.89 -6.71
N PRO A 641 16.88 -10.56 -5.83
CA PRO A 641 16.41 -10.87 -4.47
C PRO A 641 16.17 -9.59 -3.64
N GLY A 642 16.40 -8.41 -4.21
CA GLY A 642 16.35 -7.16 -3.49
C GLY A 642 17.51 -7.05 -2.49
N PRO A 643 17.85 -5.82 -2.09
CA PRO A 643 18.87 -5.58 -1.09
C PRO A 643 18.27 -5.87 0.29
N LEU A 644 18.27 -7.13 0.71
CA LEU A 644 17.97 -7.44 2.11
C LEU A 644 19.22 -7.44 3.01
N LEU A 645 20.45 -7.38 2.46
CA LEU A 645 21.67 -7.40 3.27
C LEU A 645 22.89 -6.62 2.70
N SER A 646 22.71 -5.59 1.87
CA SER A 646 23.80 -4.62 1.70
C SER A 646 23.28 -3.20 1.48
N LYS A 647 23.72 -2.29 2.35
CA LYS A 647 23.63 -0.82 2.29
C LYS A 647 22.28 -0.19 2.67
N ARG A 648 22.10 0.06 3.98
CA ARG A 648 21.60 1.36 4.43
C ARG A 648 22.81 2.23 4.77
N GLY A 649 23.06 3.23 3.93
CA GLY A 649 24.10 4.24 4.14
C GLY A 649 24.35 4.97 2.83
N ASP A 650 23.62 6.06 2.64
CA ASP A 650 23.86 7.15 1.68
C ASP A 650 24.18 6.79 0.22
N LEU A 651 23.14 6.89 -0.61
CA LEU A 651 23.13 7.64 -1.88
C LEU A 651 21.66 7.88 -2.27
N PHE A 652 21.09 8.88 -1.60
CA PHE A 652 20.22 9.88 -2.24
C PHE A 652 20.96 10.48 -3.45
N ASP A 653 20.20 10.96 -4.44
CA ASP A 653 20.64 11.68 -5.65
C ASP A 653 21.41 10.86 -6.71
N ASP A 654 20.73 10.38 -7.78
CA ASP A 654 21.21 10.55 -9.17
C ASP A 654 20.38 9.90 -10.32
N PHE A 655 19.08 9.53 -10.15
CA PHE A 655 18.31 8.97 -11.29
C PHE A 655 16.89 9.54 -11.51
N LEU A 656 16.69 10.81 -11.14
CA LEU A 656 15.80 11.72 -11.85
C LEU A 656 16.44 13.12 -11.99
N SER A 657 17.66 13.18 -12.51
CA SER A 657 18.10 14.35 -13.29
C SER A 657 19.22 13.95 -14.26
N SER A 658 18.96 14.05 -15.55
CA SER A 658 20.00 14.52 -16.47
C SER A 658 19.36 15.15 -17.70
N GLU A 659 19.30 16.48 -17.72
CA GLU A 659 19.86 17.21 -18.85
C GLU A 659 21.23 17.75 -18.41
N GLU A 660 22.27 17.03 -18.86
CA GLU A 660 23.63 17.41 -19.28
C GLU A 660 24.44 18.53 -18.57
N ALA A 661 25.62 18.17 -18.03
CA ALA A 661 26.94 18.60 -18.57
C ALA A 661 28.16 18.05 -17.77
N ASP A 662 28.84 17.07 -18.36
CA ASP A 662 30.29 16.97 -18.67
C ASP A 662 31.40 17.26 -17.62
N ALA A 663 32.21 16.23 -17.29
CA ALA A 663 33.64 16.13 -17.64
C ALA A 663 34.37 15.00 -16.85
N SER A 664 34.82 13.97 -17.60
CA SER A 664 36.02 13.11 -17.42
C SER A 664 36.60 12.89 -16.01
N VAL A 665 36.84 11.65 -15.55
CA VAL A 665 38.04 10.84 -15.91
C VAL A 665 37.78 9.33 -15.71
N ASN A 666 37.77 8.61 -16.84
CA ASN A 666 38.18 7.22 -17.12
C ASN A 666 39.40 6.75 -16.29
N THR A 667 39.68 5.49 -15.95
CA THR A 667 39.32 4.17 -16.48
C THR A 667 40.02 3.14 -15.58
N SER A 668 39.35 2.06 -15.20
CA SER A 668 39.63 0.70 -15.71
C SER A 668 38.82 -0.32 -14.88
N LEU A 669 37.65 -0.76 -15.38
CA LEU A 669 37.43 -1.82 -16.39
C LEU A 669 37.83 -3.21 -15.88
N ALA A 670 37.17 -4.32 -16.19
CA ALA A 670 35.96 -4.58 -16.99
C ALA A 670 35.75 -6.11 -16.95
N VAL A 671 35.43 -6.66 -15.78
CA VAL A 671 35.18 -8.12 -15.67
C VAL A 671 33.81 -8.43 -15.06
N VAL A 672 33.18 -7.52 -14.33
CA VAL A 672 31.88 -7.81 -13.67
C VAL A 672 30.67 -7.24 -14.42
N GLU A 673 30.88 -6.28 -15.34
CA GLU A 673 29.80 -5.67 -16.13
C GLU A 673 29.25 -6.55 -17.28
N ASN A 674 29.77 -7.77 -17.48
CA ASN A 674 29.30 -8.66 -18.55
C ASN A 674 28.41 -9.84 -18.11
N PHE A 675 28.00 -9.94 -16.84
CA PHE A 675 27.04 -10.97 -16.38
C PHE A 675 25.67 -10.44 -15.93
N ALA A 676 25.47 -9.12 -15.88
CA ALA A 676 24.23 -8.50 -15.37
C ALA A 676 23.31 -7.89 -16.45
N ARG A 677 23.48 -8.27 -17.72
CA ARG A 677 22.60 -7.86 -18.83
C ARG A 677 21.85 -9.05 -19.45
N GLU A 678 20.97 -9.65 -18.67
CA GLU A 678 19.70 -10.17 -19.18
C GLU A 678 18.58 -9.66 -18.26
N VAL A 679 17.74 -8.80 -18.82
CA VAL A 679 16.64 -8.10 -18.13
C VAL A 679 15.49 -9.08 -17.92
N ASP A 680 15.30 -9.60 -16.71
CA ASP A 680 14.13 -10.43 -16.38
C ASP A 680 12.93 -9.54 -16.00
N ASN A 681 12.26 -9.06 -17.04
CA ASN A 681 10.94 -8.43 -16.91
C ASN A 681 9.84 -9.47 -16.58
N GLY A 682 10.10 -10.77 -16.75
CA GLY A 682 9.15 -11.86 -16.53
C GLY A 682 8.81 -12.06 -15.06
N GLY A 683 9.82 -12.13 -14.17
CA GLY A 683 9.63 -12.38 -12.74
C GLY A 683 8.78 -11.33 -12.03
N LYS A 684 9.05 -10.04 -12.27
CA LYS A 684 8.28 -8.93 -11.65
C LYS A 684 6.81 -8.92 -12.08
N LYS A 685 6.55 -9.16 -13.37
CA LYS A 685 5.19 -9.19 -13.91
C LYS A 685 4.43 -10.45 -13.48
N THR A 686 5.13 -11.56 -13.28
CA THR A 686 4.58 -12.79 -12.70
C THR A 686 4.23 -12.60 -11.22
N GLU A 687 5.01 -11.83 -10.46
CA GLU A 687 4.69 -11.42 -9.09
C GLU A 687 3.46 -10.50 -9.02
N GLU A 688 3.39 -9.53 -9.93
CA GLU A 688 2.21 -8.66 -10.06
C GLU A 688 0.95 -9.48 -10.35
N LEU A 689 1.01 -10.44 -11.27
CA LEU A 689 -0.10 -11.36 -11.55
C LEU A 689 -0.55 -12.13 -10.29
N LEU A 690 0.40 -12.76 -9.59
CA LEU A 690 0.09 -13.54 -8.39
C LEU A 690 -0.50 -12.68 -7.27
N PHE A 691 0.02 -11.47 -7.09
CA PHE A 691 -0.51 -10.50 -6.15
C PHE A 691 -1.97 -10.17 -6.44
N LEU A 692 -2.32 -9.90 -7.70
CA LEU A 692 -3.69 -9.59 -8.08
C LEU A 692 -4.64 -10.77 -7.82
N ILE A 693 -4.19 -12.01 -8.05
CA ILE A 693 -4.94 -13.23 -7.75
C ILE A 693 -5.15 -13.39 -6.23
N ILE A 694 -4.08 -13.29 -5.43
CA ILE A 694 -4.14 -13.50 -3.98
C ILE A 694 -4.93 -12.39 -3.28
N ALA A 695 -4.78 -11.14 -3.72
CA ALA A 695 -5.51 -9.99 -3.19
C ALA A 695 -6.96 -9.94 -3.70
N LYS A 696 -7.37 -10.86 -4.59
CA LYS A 696 -8.67 -10.84 -5.29
C LYS A 696 -8.96 -9.47 -5.92
N SER A 697 -7.90 -8.87 -6.47
CA SER A 697 -7.90 -7.52 -7.06
C SER A 697 -8.18 -7.61 -8.56
N GLY A 698 -9.44 -7.77 -8.94
CA GLY A 698 -9.91 -7.90 -10.31
C GLY A 698 -11.44 -8.03 -10.39
N THR A 699 -12.04 -7.95 -11.58
CA THR A 699 -13.40 -8.46 -11.78
C THR A 699 -13.36 -9.99 -11.79
N ASP A 700 -14.47 -10.67 -11.49
CA ASP A 700 -14.50 -12.15 -11.44
C ASP A 700 -14.03 -12.77 -12.76
N ALA A 701 -14.33 -12.12 -13.90
CA ALA A 701 -13.84 -12.51 -15.23
C ALA A 701 -12.31 -12.36 -15.34
N MET A 702 -11.75 -11.20 -14.94
CA MET A 702 -10.30 -10.96 -14.96
C MET A 702 -9.54 -11.90 -14.04
N ILE A 703 -10.02 -12.10 -12.81
CA ILE A 703 -9.42 -13.03 -11.86
C ILE A 703 -9.47 -14.45 -12.42
N SER A 704 -10.60 -14.85 -13.02
CA SER A 704 -10.72 -16.17 -13.64
C SER A 704 -9.70 -16.37 -14.77
N THR A 705 -9.55 -15.39 -15.66
CA THR A 705 -8.55 -15.48 -16.74
C THR A 705 -7.12 -15.42 -16.22
N MET A 706 -6.82 -14.61 -15.20
CA MET A 706 -5.52 -14.59 -14.52
C MET A 706 -5.20 -15.93 -13.84
N ILE A 707 -6.20 -16.54 -13.19
CA ILE A 707 -6.12 -17.87 -12.59
C ILE A 707 -5.86 -18.92 -13.67
N GLU A 708 -6.50 -18.84 -14.83
CA GLU A 708 -6.24 -19.72 -15.97
C GLU A 708 -4.80 -19.57 -16.49
N ILE A 709 -4.30 -18.33 -16.61
CA ILE A 709 -2.91 -18.06 -17.00
C ILE A 709 -1.96 -18.71 -15.99
N TRP A 710 -2.16 -18.44 -14.69
CA TRP A 710 -1.34 -18.97 -13.61
C TRP A 710 -1.40 -20.51 -13.55
N ASN A 711 -2.59 -21.10 -13.45
CA ASN A 711 -2.75 -22.55 -13.36
C ASN A 711 -2.26 -23.26 -14.62
N GLY A 712 -2.48 -22.65 -15.79
CA GLY A 712 -2.07 -23.17 -17.09
C GLY A 712 -0.56 -23.20 -17.31
N THR A 713 0.21 -22.48 -16.48
CA THR A 713 1.66 -22.37 -16.54
C THR A 713 2.31 -22.77 -15.20
N MET A 714 2.29 -21.88 -14.20
CA MET A 714 2.81 -22.12 -12.85
C MET A 714 2.16 -23.31 -12.17
N GLY A 715 0.83 -23.47 -12.24
CA GLY A 715 0.15 -24.62 -11.65
C GLY A 715 0.46 -25.96 -12.33
N LYS A 716 0.87 -25.96 -13.60
CA LYS A 716 1.37 -27.17 -14.28
C LYS A 716 2.80 -27.51 -13.87
N LEU A 717 3.65 -26.49 -13.73
CA LEU A 717 5.05 -26.65 -13.32
C LEU A 717 5.14 -27.03 -11.84
N PHE A 718 4.27 -26.45 -11.02
CA PHE A 718 4.20 -26.59 -9.57
C PHE A 718 2.75 -26.94 -9.15
N PRO A 719 2.38 -28.23 -9.12
CA PRO A 719 1.00 -28.68 -8.91
C PRO A 719 0.32 -28.16 -7.64
N ASN A 720 1.07 -27.90 -6.57
CA ASN A 720 0.54 -27.38 -5.31
C ASN A 720 0.48 -25.85 -5.26
N LEU A 721 1.10 -25.14 -6.22
CA LEU A 721 0.86 -23.71 -6.45
C LEU A 721 -0.37 -23.46 -7.31
N HIS A 722 -1.06 -24.50 -7.78
CA HIS A 722 -2.37 -24.35 -8.38
C HIS A 722 -3.29 -23.59 -7.43
N THR A 723 -3.97 -22.55 -7.92
CA THR A 723 -4.69 -21.56 -7.08
C THR A 723 -5.73 -22.17 -6.14
N SER A 724 -6.44 -23.21 -6.58
CA SER A 724 -7.40 -23.96 -5.76
C SER A 724 -6.79 -24.60 -4.50
N VAL A 725 -5.48 -24.79 -4.51
CA VAL A 725 -4.66 -25.38 -3.46
C VAL A 725 -3.94 -24.28 -2.69
N LEU A 726 -3.27 -23.38 -3.41
CA LEU A 726 -2.49 -22.27 -2.88
C LEU A 726 -3.32 -21.35 -1.98
N LEU A 727 -4.48 -20.88 -2.46
CA LEU A 727 -5.30 -19.91 -1.72
C LEU A 727 -5.82 -20.51 -0.40
N LYS A 728 -6.25 -21.78 -0.43
CA LYS A 728 -6.70 -22.50 0.79
C LYS A 728 -5.58 -22.70 1.81
N TYR A 729 -4.35 -22.85 1.36
CA TYR A 729 -3.19 -22.95 2.23
C TYR A 729 -2.83 -21.59 2.84
N LEU A 730 -2.83 -20.52 2.03
CA LEU A 730 -2.53 -19.16 2.48
C LEU A 730 -3.48 -18.67 3.57
N GLU A 731 -4.79 -18.97 3.48
CA GLU A 731 -5.80 -18.62 4.50
C GLU A 731 -5.48 -19.21 5.89
N LYS A 732 -4.78 -20.34 5.95
CA LYS A 732 -4.38 -20.99 7.21
C LYS A 732 -3.10 -20.41 7.81
N LEU A 733 -2.31 -19.65 7.05
CA LEU A 733 -1.01 -19.14 7.51
C LEU A 733 -1.15 -17.85 8.31
N GLY A 734 -0.69 -17.88 9.56
CA GLY A 734 -0.58 -16.68 10.40
C GLY A 734 0.32 -15.59 9.78
N VAL A 735 1.33 -15.96 8.98
CA VAL A 735 2.21 -15.01 8.28
C VAL A 735 1.48 -14.27 7.15
N TYR A 736 0.57 -14.93 6.43
CA TYR A 736 -0.26 -14.27 5.42
C TYR A 736 -1.15 -13.20 6.05
N LYS A 737 -1.75 -13.50 7.21
CA LYS A 737 -2.55 -12.54 7.99
C LYS A 737 -1.75 -11.33 8.52
N LYS A 738 -0.42 -11.48 8.70
CA LYS A 738 0.48 -10.42 9.20
C LYS A 738 1.15 -9.60 8.09
N LYS A 739 1.69 -10.26 7.07
CA LYS A 739 2.51 -9.62 6.01
C LYS A 739 1.71 -9.26 4.75
N GLY A 740 0.52 -9.84 4.59
CA GLY A 740 -0.40 -9.52 3.50
C GLY A 740 -0.01 -10.09 2.12
N PRO A 741 -0.85 -9.86 1.10
CA PRO A 741 -0.77 -10.52 -0.21
C PRO A 741 0.50 -10.20 -0.99
N LYS A 742 1.04 -8.97 -0.88
CA LYS A 742 2.25 -8.57 -1.63
C LYS A 742 3.50 -9.31 -1.17
N ALA A 743 3.74 -9.34 0.14
CA ALA A 743 4.89 -10.06 0.71
C ALA A 743 4.83 -11.57 0.41
N MET A 744 3.61 -12.11 0.39
CA MET A 744 3.38 -13.52 0.11
C MET A 744 3.56 -13.84 -1.38
N SER A 745 3.13 -12.95 -2.26
CA SER A 745 3.37 -13.08 -3.71
C SER A 745 4.86 -13.04 -4.03
N HIS A 746 5.59 -12.08 -3.47
CA HIS A 746 7.04 -11.98 -3.60
C HIS A 746 7.75 -13.25 -3.09
N SER A 747 7.36 -13.74 -1.91
CA SER A 747 7.93 -14.96 -1.33
C SER A 747 7.68 -16.20 -2.20
N ILE A 748 6.47 -16.35 -2.76
CA ILE A 748 6.10 -17.46 -3.65
C ILE A 748 6.86 -17.40 -4.97
N ILE A 749 7.07 -16.22 -5.54
CA ILE A 749 7.76 -16.03 -6.82
C ILE A 749 9.28 -16.09 -6.69
N CYS A 750 9.84 -15.67 -5.56
CA CYS A 750 11.27 -15.88 -5.33
C CYS A 750 11.58 -17.35 -4.96
N HIS A 751 10.61 -18.11 -4.45
CA HIS A 751 10.83 -19.49 -3.97
C HIS A 751 9.69 -20.47 -4.34
N PRO A 752 9.32 -20.61 -5.62
CA PRO A 752 8.12 -21.37 -6.03
C PRO A 752 8.22 -22.86 -5.70
N SER A 753 9.40 -23.46 -5.88
CA SER A 753 9.65 -24.87 -5.54
C SER A 753 9.46 -25.15 -4.04
N MET A 754 9.93 -24.24 -3.19
CA MET A 754 9.77 -24.32 -1.73
C MET A 754 8.28 -24.29 -1.37
N TRP A 755 7.54 -23.30 -1.89
CA TRP A 755 6.10 -23.18 -1.60
C TRP A 755 5.29 -24.34 -2.16
N ASN A 756 5.62 -24.83 -3.36
CA ASN A 756 4.99 -26.01 -3.96
C ASN A 756 5.18 -27.26 -3.08
N ALA A 757 6.40 -27.50 -2.62
CA ALA A 757 6.67 -28.61 -1.74
C ALA A 757 5.97 -28.41 -0.38
N ARG A 758 6.04 -27.19 0.20
CA ARG A 758 5.44 -26.83 1.50
C ARG A 758 3.96 -27.18 1.57
N ILE A 759 3.23 -26.80 0.52
CA ILE A 759 1.80 -27.06 0.41
C ILE A 759 1.52 -28.55 0.13
N GLY A 760 2.41 -29.22 -0.60
CA GLY A 760 2.32 -30.66 -0.88
C GLY A 760 2.49 -31.54 0.36
N ALA A 761 3.37 -31.17 1.30
CA ALA A 761 3.55 -31.91 2.54
C ALA A 761 2.33 -31.90 3.47
N GLU A 762 1.54 -30.81 3.47
CA GLU A 762 0.30 -30.76 4.25
C GLU A 762 -0.77 -31.71 3.68
N LYS A 763 -0.67 -32.12 2.40
CA LYS A 763 -1.64 -32.97 1.71
C LYS A 763 -1.39 -34.47 1.80
N GLY A 764 -0.20 -34.91 2.19
CA GLY A 764 0.10 -36.34 2.37
C GLY A 764 0.31 -37.17 1.09
N ASP A 765 0.48 -36.57 -0.09
CA ASP A 765 0.65 -37.29 -1.38
C ASP A 765 2.10 -37.68 -1.72
N GLY A 766 3.06 -37.43 -0.83
CA GLY A 766 4.41 -38.02 -0.90
C GLY A 766 4.60 -38.93 0.31
N GLY A 767 4.95 -40.20 0.08
CA GLY A 767 5.09 -41.25 1.10
C GLY A 767 5.65 -40.69 2.42
N GLY A 768 4.91 -40.92 3.51
CA GLY A 768 5.10 -40.26 4.79
C GLY A 768 6.57 -40.19 5.23
N LYS A 769 7.16 -38.99 5.09
CA LYS A 769 8.37 -38.49 5.78
C LYS A 769 8.84 -37.11 5.28
N THR A 770 8.07 -36.36 4.49
CA THR A 770 8.45 -35.01 4.05
C THR A 770 7.84 -33.93 4.96
N ALA A 771 8.41 -33.76 6.15
CA ALA A 771 8.27 -32.51 6.89
C ALA A 771 9.08 -31.44 6.15
N LEU A 772 8.41 -30.43 5.58
CA LEU A 772 9.12 -29.35 4.91
C LEU A 772 9.80 -28.42 5.90
N ILE A 773 11.12 -28.38 5.79
CA ILE A 773 12.01 -27.42 6.41
C ILE A 773 11.89 -26.09 5.66
N ASP A 774 11.74 -25.02 6.44
CA ASP A 774 11.71 -23.62 6.04
C ASP A 774 13.12 -23.17 5.63
N CYS A 775 13.36 -23.00 4.33
CA CYS A 775 14.63 -22.48 3.81
C CYS A 775 14.47 -21.04 3.31
N SER A 776 13.76 -20.16 4.04
CA SER A 776 13.63 -18.75 3.66
C SER A 776 14.51 -17.76 4.42
N GLU A 777 15.28 -18.18 5.42
CA GLU A 777 16.36 -17.36 5.98
C GLU A 777 17.54 -18.24 6.45
N HIS A 778 18.47 -18.58 5.54
CA HIS A 778 19.94 -18.64 5.74
C HIS A 778 20.60 -19.44 4.60
N TYR A 779 21.55 -18.79 3.92
CA TYR A 779 22.52 -19.28 2.93
C TYR A 779 22.62 -20.80 2.67
N CYS A 780 22.17 -21.24 1.47
CA CYS A 780 22.63 -22.47 0.81
C CYS A 780 22.79 -22.20 -0.71
N PRO A 781 23.99 -22.31 -1.31
CA PRO A 781 24.22 -21.88 -2.69
C PRO A 781 24.03 -22.93 -3.80
N TYR A 782 23.73 -24.22 -3.52
CA TYR A 782 23.48 -25.22 -4.57
C TYR A 782 22.44 -26.30 -4.21
N GLU A 783 21.77 -26.79 -5.26
CA GLU A 783 20.39 -27.33 -5.33
C GLU A 783 20.12 -28.78 -4.85
N SER A 784 21.02 -29.50 -4.16
CA SER A 784 20.80 -30.96 -3.98
C SER A 784 20.97 -31.57 -2.58
N GLU A 785 21.14 -30.81 -1.50
CA GLU A 785 21.63 -31.41 -0.24
C GLU A 785 20.99 -30.94 1.07
N CYS A 786 19.67 -31.06 1.27
CA CYS A 786 19.04 -30.74 2.56
C CYS A 786 18.04 -31.81 3.01
N ILE A 787 18.55 -32.95 3.50
CA ILE A 787 17.79 -33.95 4.27
C ILE A 787 18.19 -33.87 5.76
N ASP A 788 17.21 -33.87 6.67
CA ASP A 788 17.40 -34.19 8.10
C ASP A 788 16.99 -35.65 8.37
N PRO A 789 17.94 -36.53 8.72
CA PRO A 789 17.61 -37.73 9.46
C PRO A 789 18.07 -37.59 10.92
N ASP A 790 17.05 -37.57 11.77
CA ASP A 790 16.90 -38.14 13.11
C ASP A 790 17.89 -37.81 14.25
N ALA A 791 17.27 -37.38 15.35
CA ALA A 791 17.39 -37.93 16.70
C ALA A 791 18.81 -38.24 17.23
N ASP A 792 19.30 -37.36 18.12
CA ASP A 792 20.13 -37.76 19.26
C ASP A 792 20.19 -36.60 20.26
N LEU A 793 19.17 -36.49 21.12
CA LEU A 793 19.25 -35.85 22.43
C LEU A 793 19.14 -36.96 23.50
N PRO A 794 20.00 -36.95 24.55
CA PRO A 794 20.07 -38.05 25.50
C PRO A 794 18.83 -38.16 26.40
N GLU A 795 18.46 -39.42 26.67
CA GLU A 795 17.36 -39.89 27.51
C GLU A 795 17.19 -39.14 28.85
N VAL A 796 15.98 -38.62 29.11
CA VAL A 796 15.38 -38.64 30.46
C VAL A 796 13.90 -39.06 30.39
N SER A 797 13.69 -40.31 30.80
CA SER A 797 12.47 -40.98 31.29
C SER A 797 11.33 -41.35 30.32
N LYS A 798 11.23 -42.68 30.17
CA LYS A 798 10.17 -43.50 29.57
C LYS A 798 8.88 -43.53 30.40
N ARG A 799 7.72 -43.54 29.72
CA ARG A 799 6.44 -44.28 29.95
C ARG A 799 5.33 -43.52 29.17
N SER A 800 4.45 -44.08 28.35
CA SER A 800 4.17 -45.46 27.94
C SER A 800 3.08 -45.43 26.83
N HIS A 801 3.15 -46.40 25.91
CA HIS A 801 2.08 -46.94 25.03
C HIS A 801 1.64 -46.20 23.75
N PHE A 802 2.19 -46.68 22.63
CA PHE A 802 1.42 -46.95 21.40
C PHE A 802 0.34 -48.01 21.70
N ASP A 803 -0.91 -47.82 21.26
CA ASP A 803 -1.47 -48.49 20.06
C ASP A 803 -3.00 -48.21 19.88
N SER A 804 -3.43 -48.22 18.60
CA SER A 804 -4.77 -48.48 18.05
C SER A 804 -6.00 -47.68 18.53
N HIS A 805 -6.55 -46.81 17.67
CA HIS A 805 -7.78 -47.10 16.90
C HIS A 805 -8.20 -45.92 16.01
N LEU A 806 -8.24 -46.22 14.71
CA LEU A 806 -8.93 -45.51 13.65
C LEU A 806 -10.45 -45.42 13.91
N VAL A 807 -11.06 -44.32 13.46
CA VAL A 807 -12.46 -44.23 12.96
C VAL A 807 -13.57 -44.24 14.02
N GLN A 808 -14.01 -43.05 14.47
CA GLN A 808 -15.38 -42.51 14.35
C GLN A 808 -15.56 -41.24 15.22
N LEU A 809 -16.36 -40.32 14.68
CA LEU A 809 -16.89 -39.04 15.19
C LEU A 809 -17.41 -39.08 16.66
N PRO A 810 -17.87 -37.97 17.29
CA PRO A 810 -17.60 -36.53 17.19
C PRO A 810 -17.22 -35.93 18.58
N TYR A 811 -17.00 -34.62 18.70
CA TYR A 811 -17.29 -33.83 19.91
C TYR A 811 -17.07 -34.51 21.28
N ARG A 812 -15.81 -34.63 21.73
CA ARG A 812 -15.35 -34.58 23.15
C ARG A 812 -13.95 -35.20 23.27
N SER A 813 -12.93 -34.38 23.10
CA SER A 813 -11.66 -34.49 23.85
C SER A 813 -10.74 -33.31 23.47
N HIS A 814 -11.20 -32.09 23.67
CA HIS A 814 -10.33 -30.91 23.80
C HIS A 814 -9.92 -30.67 25.27
N ARG A 815 -10.02 -31.69 26.13
CA ARG A 815 -9.85 -31.55 27.60
C ARG A 815 -8.80 -32.43 28.28
N HIS A 816 -8.08 -33.32 27.59
CA HIS A 816 -7.07 -34.17 28.25
C HIS A 816 -5.64 -34.10 27.70
N HIS A 817 -5.32 -33.14 26.82
CA HIS A 817 -3.91 -32.79 26.51
C HIS A 817 -3.53 -31.33 26.81
N HIS A 818 -4.51 -30.44 26.99
CA HIS A 818 -4.24 -29.11 27.54
C HIS A 818 -4.02 -29.13 29.06
N HIS A 819 -4.46 -30.16 29.78
CA HIS A 819 -4.41 -30.16 31.26
C HIS A 819 -3.07 -30.59 31.86
N GLU A 820 -2.17 -31.26 31.13
CA GLU A 820 -0.83 -31.60 31.63
C GLU A 820 0.25 -30.59 31.19
N ILE A 821 0.09 -29.99 30.01
CA ILE A 821 0.98 -28.89 29.56
C ILE A 821 0.62 -27.59 30.30
N HIS A 822 -0.66 -27.28 30.54
CA HIS A 822 -1.00 -26.14 31.41
C HIS A 822 -0.67 -26.39 32.88
N ARG A 823 -0.64 -27.62 33.40
CA ARG A 823 -0.22 -27.86 34.79
C ARG A 823 1.31 -27.84 34.94
N ARG A 824 2.09 -28.30 33.95
CA ARG A 824 3.56 -28.12 33.94
C ARG A 824 3.97 -26.68 33.64
N HIS A 825 3.24 -25.96 32.79
CA HIS A 825 3.45 -24.52 32.58
C HIS A 825 2.94 -23.69 33.75
N GLN A 826 1.87 -24.05 34.45
CA GLN A 826 1.48 -23.36 35.70
C GLN A 826 2.41 -23.70 36.88
N ASP A 827 3.04 -24.88 36.92
CA ASP A 827 4.09 -25.16 37.91
C ASP A 827 5.42 -24.46 37.55
N LEU A 828 5.67 -24.17 36.27
CA LEU A 828 6.75 -23.28 35.84
C LEU A 828 6.42 -21.79 36.09
N PHE A 829 5.17 -21.36 35.89
CA PHE A 829 4.71 -20.00 36.20
C PHE A 829 4.57 -19.75 37.71
N LYS A 830 4.24 -20.77 38.53
CA LYS A 830 4.37 -20.70 39.99
C LYS A 830 5.82 -20.71 40.47
N ARG A 831 6.77 -21.07 39.61
CA ARG A 831 8.22 -20.85 39.82
C ARG A 831 8.75 -19.59 39.13
N ALA A 832 7.92 -18.91 38.34
CA ALA A 832 8.22 -17.63 37.70
C ALA A 832 7.58 -16.45 38.45
N GLY A 833 7.62 -16.50 39.79
CA GLY A 833 8.21 -15.36 40.47
C GLY A 833 9.72 -15.55 40.32
N ALA A 834 10.34 -14.97 39.27
CA ALA A 834 11.75 -15.22 38.96
C ALA A 834 12.62 -14.70 40.12
N SER A 835 12.89 -15.57 41.07
CA SER A 835 13.79 -15.34 42.18
C SER A 835 15.17 -15.04 41.63
N ASN A 836 15.78 -13.93 42.07
CA ASN A 836 17.22 -13.72 42.01
C ASN A 836 17.95 -15.05 42.26
N ILE A 837 18.52 -15.67 41.23
CA ILE A 837 19.24 -16.93 41.43
C ILE A 837 20.58 -16.55 42.03
N ALA A 838 20.78 -16.91 43.30
CA ALA A 838 22.08 -16.80 43.94
C ALA A 838 23.05 -17.74 43.20
N LYS A 839 24.05 -17.15 42.55
CA LYS A 839 25.15 -17.87 41.91
C LYS A 839 26.41 -17.61 42.72
N THR A 840 27.20 -18.65 42.89
CA THR A 840 28.48 -18.57 43.60
C THR A 840 29.58 -18.76 42.59
N LEU A 841 30.44 -17.75 42.44
CA LEU A 841 31.70 -17.89 41.74
C LEU A 841 32.68 -18.58 42.68
N THR A 842 33.36 -19.63 42.24
CA THR A 842 34.32 -20.36 43.07
C THR A 842 35.64 -20.54 42.32
N ALA A 843 36.74 -20.22 42.99
CA ALA A 843 38.08 -20.45 42.49
C ALA A 843 38.94 -21.16 43.56
N PRO A 844 39.67 -22.23 43.20
CA PRO A 844 40.58 -22.91 44.12
C PRO A 844 41.80 -22.03 44.45
N GLU A 845 42.23 -22.04 45.72
CA GLU A 845 43.43 -21.36 46.23
C GLU A 845 44.11 -22.21 47.31
N GLY A 846 45.18 -22.95 46.98
CA GLY A 846 45.87 -23.80 47.97
C GLY A 846 44.92 -24.80 48.65
N GLU A 847 44.88 -24.83 49.99
CA GLU A 847 43.95 -25.68 50.79
C GLU A 847 42.52 -25.09 50.96
N GLY A 848 42.21 -23.94 50.35
CA GLY A 848 40.92 -23.25 50.50
C GLY A 848 40.22 -22.88 49.17
N THR A 849 38.98 -22.41 49.26
CA THR A 849 38.18 -21.92 48.12
C THR A 849 37.77 -20.47 48.31
N ALA A 850 38.15 -19.58 47.37
CA ALA A 850 37.57 -18.25 47.29
C ALA A 850 36.19 -18.35 46.63
N ALA A 851 35.15 -17.88 47.32
CA ALA A 851 33.78 -17.87 46.82
C ALA A 851 33.29 -16.42 46.69
N VAL A 852 32.46 -16.10 45.69
CA VAL A 852 31.73 -14.82 45.54
C VAL A 852 30.27 -15.10 45.22
N SER A 853 29.37 -14.76 46.13
CA SER A 853 27.93 -14.90 45.88
C SER A 853 27.34 -13.64 45.24
N TYR A 854 26.68 -13.79 44.10
CA TYR A 854 25.98 -12.70 43.40
C TYR A 854 24.57 -13.12 42.99
N ARG A 855 23.69 -12.15 42.79
CA ARG A 855 22.33 -12.35 42.29
C ARG A 855 22.33 -12.16 40.79
N ARG A 856 21.90 -13.18 40.07
CA ARG A 856 21.63 -13.08 38.64
C ARG A 856 20.13 -12.84 38.42
N PRO A 857 19.72 -11.71 37.81
CA PRO A 857 18.39 -11.57 37.24
C PRO A 857 18.27 -12.51 36.04
N ALA A 858 17.15 -13.24 35.92
CA ALA A 858 16.91 -14.15 34.81
C ALA A 858 15.73 -13.66 33.95
N TYR A 859 15.91 -13.68 32.63
CA TYR A 859 14.88 -13.45 31.61
C TYR A 859 14.87 -14.71 30.73
N TYR A 860 13.70 -15.30 30.51
CA TYR A 860 13.62 -16.57 29.76
C TYR A 860 12.59 -16.56 28.64
N SER A 861 11.88 -15.46 28.36
CA SER A 861 11.00 -15.44 27.18
C SER A 861 10.71 -14.06 26.57
N GLU A 862 10.53 -14.09 25.25
CA GLU A 862 10.09 -12.98 24.38
C GLU A 862 8.74 -12.36 24.82
N ARG A 863 7.90 -13.12 25.55
CA ARG A 863 6.57 -12.66 26.04
C ARG A 863 6.64 -11.66 27.20
N GLU A 864 7.82 -11.40 27.73
CA GLU A 864 8.05 -10.49 28.86
C GLU A 864 8.61 -9.14 28.39
N LEU A 865 8.85 -8.90 27.09
CA LEU A 865 9.32 -7.62 26.57
C LEU A 865 8.21 -6.55 26.68
N ALA A 866 8.53 -5.40 27.27
CA ALA A 866 7.61 -4.27 27.36
C ALA A 866 7.36 -3.64 25.98
N ALA A 867 6.29 -2.84 25.86
CA ALA A 867 5.87 -2.35 24.55
C ALA A 867 6.86 -1.38 23.89
N ASP A 868 7.70 -0.76 24.71
CA ASP A 868 8.74 0.23 24.42
C ASP A 868 10.16 -0.37 24.40
N ASP A 869 10.29 -1.70 24.49
CA ASP A 869 11.59 -2.36 24.53
C ASP A 869 12.27 -2.36 23.14
N PRO A 870 13.48 -1.78 22.99
CA PRO A 870 14.16 -1.68 21.70
C PRO A 870 14.54 -3.03 21.07
N LEU A 871 14.42 -4.14 21.80
CA LEU A 871 14.61 -5.49 21.26
C LEU A 871 13.38 -6.06 20.57
N ARG A 872 12.21 -5.44 20.74
CA ARG A 872 10.93 -5.95 20.20
C ARG A 872 10.83 -5.84 18.67
N ASP A 873 11.46 -4.83 18.09
CA ASP A 873 11.48 -4.59 16.64
C ASP A 873 12.42 -5.56 15.88
N ASP A 874 13.35 -6.20 16.61
CA ASP A 874 14.30 -7.19 16.09
C ASP A 874 13.82 -8.65 16.28
N ALA A 875 12.68 -8.86 16.95
CA ALA A 875 12.15 -10.17 17.32
C ALA A 875 11.13 -10.66 16.26
N PHE A 876 11.46 -11.73 15.54
CA PHE A 876 10.68 -12.16 14.37
C PHE A 876 9.97 -13.53 14.55
N SER A 877 10.35 -14.38 15.53
CA SER A 877 9.80 -15.74 15.69
C SER A 877 9.70 -16.28 17.13
N LEU A 878 8.84 -17.30 17.33
CA LEU A 878 8.71 -18.08 18.59
C LEU A 878 9.92 -18.97 18.92
N LEU A 879 10.97 -19.01 18.09
CA LEU A 879 12.21 -19.78 18.27
C LEU A 879 13.41 -18.90 18.70
N ASP A 880 13.18 -17.59 18.83
CA ASP A 880 14.20 -16.62 19.19
C ASP A 880 14.25 -16.45 20.72
N GLU A 881 15.46 -16.45 21.27
CA GLU A 881 15.70 -16.35 22.70
C GLU A 881 16.33 -15.00 23.05
N VAL A 882 15.82 -14.39 24.13
CA VAL A 882 16.48 -13.25 24.78
C VAL A 882 17.70 -13.77 25.52
N GLU A 883 18.86 -13.24 25.20
CA GLU A 883 20.13 -13.83 25.58
C GLU A 883 21.16 -12.75 25.98
N HIS A 884 22.08 -13.11 26.88
CA HIS A 884 23.22 -12.25 27.19
C HIS A 884 24.28 -12.34 26.09
N LEU A 885 24.77 -11.19 25.62
CA LEU A 885 25.81 -11.16 24.59
C LEU A 885 27.14 -11.80 25.06
N VAL A 886 27.46 -11.64 26.35
CA VAL A 886 28.58 -12.33 27.02
C VAL A 886 28.01 -13.43 27.92
N ASP A 887 28.46 -14.68 27.73
CA ASP A 887 28.00 -15.81 28.54
C ASP A 887 28.35 -15.59 30.03
N PRO A 888 27.37 -15.59 30.96
CA PRO A 888 27.63 -15.33 32.37
C PRO A 888 28.55 -16.34 33.06
N ASN A 889 28.71 -17.54 32.51
CA ASN A 889 29.69 -18.52 32.99
C ASN A 889 31.14 -18.02 32.81
N ARG A 890 31.37 -16.99 31.99
CA ARG A 890 32.69 -16.36 31.84
C ARG A 890 33.11 -15.54 33.06
N LEU A 891 32.20 -15.14 33.95
CA LEU A 891 32.57 -14.53 35.22
C LEU A 891 33.31 -15.50 36.15
N ASN A 892 32.96 -16.79 36.11
CA ASN A 892 33.68 -17.84 36.85
C ASN A 892 35.10 -18.03 36.31
N ALA A 893 35.23 -18.06 34.98
CA ALA A 893 36.52 -18.16 34.33
C ALA A 893 37.40 -16.95 34.69
N PHE A 894 36.87 -15.74 34.58
CA PHE A 894 37.58 -14.52 34.96
C PHE A 894 38.10 -14.55 36.40
N MET A 895 37.26 -14.87 37.38
CA MET A 895 37.69 -14.91 38.79
C MET A 895 38.81 -15.95 39.01
N ARG A 896 38.67 -17.14 38.44
CA ARG A 896 39.69 -18.20 38.53
C ARG A 896 41.00 -17.77 37.90
N ASP A 897 40.94 -17.25 36.68
CA ASP A 897 42.11 -16.87 35.91
C ASP A 897 42.80 -15.64 36.55
N ALA A 898 42.03 -14.70 37.13
CA ALA A 898 42.54 -13.56 37.90
C ALA A 898 43.35 -13.98 39.12
N ILE A 899 42.87 -14.95 39.91
CA ILE A 899 43.61 -15.47 41.08
C ILE A 899 44.89 -16.19 40.66
N GLN A 900 44.86 -16.88 39.52
CA GLN A 900 46.01 -17.59 38.98
C GLN A 900 46.98 -16.67 38.23
N GLY A 901 46.58 -15.44 37.91
CA GLY A 901 47.38 -14.50 37.12
C GLY A 901 47.43 -14.85 35.63
N LEU A 902 46.44 -15.58 35.12
CA LEU A 902 46.39 -16.10 33.75
C LEU A 902 45.35 -15.35 32.89
N LEU A 903 45.62 -15.26 31.59
CA LEU A 903 44.65 -14.84 30.58
C LEU A 903 43.94 -16.07 29.99
N PRO A 904 42.81 -15.89 29.28
CA PRO A 904 42.03 -17.00 28.70
C PRO A 904 42.83 -17.96 27.81
N ASP A 905 43.88 -17.49 27.15
CA ASP A 905 44.79 -18.31 26.35
C ASP A 905 45.86 -19.08 27.16
N GLY A 906 45.90 -18.90 28.47
CA GLY A 906 46.87 -19.50 29.39
C GLY A 906 48.15 -18.70 29.58
N SER A 907 48.30 -17.55 28.92
CA SER A 907 49.45 -16.65 29.12
C SER A 907 49.38 -15.91 30.45
N THR A 908 50.53 -15.55 31.02
CA THR A 908 50.58 -14.78 32.27
C THR A 908 50.22 -13.31 32.02
N SER A 909 49.31 -12.78 32.82
CA SER A 909 48.92 -11.36 32.76
C SER A 909 50.06 -10.45 33.22
N ILE A 910 50.35 -9.40 32.46
CA ILE A 910 51.33 -8.37 32.81
C ILE A 910 50.95 -7.57 34.08
N PHE A 911 49.69 -7.67 34.52
CA PHE A 911 49.18 -7.02 35.72
C PHE A 911 49.32 -7.89 36.98
N GLY A 912 49.90 -9.08 36.85
CA GLY A 912 50.07 -10.04 37.94
C GLY A 912 48.76 -10.69 38.37
N ARG A 913 48.83 -11.53 39.41
CA ARG A 913 47.65 -12.17 40.02
C ARG A 913 46.84 -11.19 40.86
N VAL A 914 45.53 -11.37 40.88
CA VAL A 914 44.62 -10.69 41.81
C VAL A 914 44.52 -11.53 43.07
N SER A 915 44.82 -10.94 44.23
CA SER A 915 44.74 -11.63 45.52
C SER A 915 43.35 -12.21 45.75
N ALA A 916 43.26 -13.46 46.20
CA ALA A 916 41.97 -14.06 46.55
C ALA A 916 41.29 -13.36 47.74
N SER A 917 42.06 -12.64 48.56
CA SER A 917 41.54 -11.79 49.63
C SER A 917 40.68 -10.66 49.08
N PHE A 918 40.99 -10.12 47.89
CA PHE A 918 40.12 -9.17 47.20
C PHE A 918 38.73 -9.78 46.97
N PHE A 919 38.66 -10.97 46.36
CA PHE A 919 37.39 -11.63 46.05
C PHE A 919 36.60 -12.05 47.31
N ARG A 920 37.27 -12.35 48.44
CA ARG A 920 36.59 -12.58 49.72
C ARG A 920 35.98 -11.30 50.29
N ASN A 921 36.74 -10.21 50.29
CA ASN A 921 36.35 -8.95 50.92
C ASN A 921 35.29 -8.18 50.12
N VAL A 922 35.28 -8.27 48.78
CA VAL A 922 34.27 -7.60 47.93
C VAL A 922 32.84 -8.09 48.13
N GLN A 923 32.62 -9.22 48.80
CA GLN A 923 31.26 -9.67 49.14
C GLN A 923 30.58 -8.77 50.18
N THR A 924 31.37 -8.18 51.07
CA THR A 924 30.92 -7.41 52.24
C THR A 924 31.48 -6.00 52.29
N MET A 925 32.23 -5.60 51.25
CA MET A 925 32.80 -4.26 51.11
C MET A 925 31.69 -3.24 50.89
N ASP A 926 31.73 -2.14 51.63
CA ASP A 926 30.91 -0.96 51.35
C ASP A 926 31.50 -0.21 50.15
N LEU A 927 30.71 -0.07 49.08
CA LEU A 927 31.13 0.63 47.86
C LEU A 927 30.80 2.12 47.89
N GLY A 928 30.17 2.62 48.97
CA GLY A 928 29.68 3.99 49.08
C GLY A 928 28.42 4.25 48.25
N ASN A 929 27.99 5.51 48.19
CA ASN A 929 26.87 5.97 47.35
C ASN A 929 27.38 6.76 46.13
N GLU A 930 26.47 7.25 45.29
CA GLU A 930 26.83 8.08 44.12
C GLU A 930 27.62 9.35 44.51
N ASP A 931 27.29 9.94 45.66
CA ASP A 931 28.00 11.11 46.23
C ASP A 931 29.46 10.78 46.64
N ASP A 932 29.76 9.51 46.91
CA ASP A 932 31.11 9.01 47.25
C ASP A 932 31.90 8.56 45.99
N GLY A 933 31.38 8.87 44.80
CA GLY A 933 32.01 8.54 43.52
C GLY A 933 31.70 7.14 42.99
N LEU A 934 30.68 6.45 43.51
CA LEU A 934 30.24 5.16 42.98
C LEU A 934 29.74 5.30 41.52
N PRO A 935 30.29 4.54 40.54
CA PRO A 935 29.90 4.70 39.15
C PRO A 935 28.47 4.21 38.89
N ALA A 936 27.69 5.02 38.18
CA ALA A 936 26.31 4.72 37.81
C ALA A 936 26.20 3.48 36.91
N LEU A 937 25.06 2.79 36.99
CA LEU A 937 24.74 1.64 36.15
C LEU A 937 23.75 2.04 35.04
N PRO A 938 23.95 1.55 33.79
CA PRO A 938 23.02 1.79 32.70
C PRO A 938 21.72 1.03 33.01
N GLY A 939 20.64 1.71 33.40
CA GLY A 939 19.38 1.05 33.80
C GLY A 939 18.79 1.50 35.14
N GLY A 940 19.51 2.31 35.92
CA GLY A 940 18.98 2.96 37.13
C GLY A 940 18.89 2.06 38.37
N ALA A 941 19.19 0.77 38.28
CA ALA A 941 19.39 -0.08 39.45
C ALA A 941 20.75 0.22 40.10
N ASN A 942 20.78 0.30 41.44
CA ASN A 942 22.00 0.61 42.19
C ASN A 942 22.27 -0.45 43.27
N PRO A 943 22.57 -1.72 42.90
CA PRO A 943 22.79 -2.76 43.90
C PRO A 943 24.09 -2.52 44.69
N PRO A 944 24.11 -2.83 46.01
CA PRO A 944 25.21 -2.46 46.89
C PRO A 944 26.45 -3.34 46.76
N ARG A 945 26.33 -4.56 46.21
CA ARG A 945 27.44 -5.52 46.11
C ARG A 945 28.08 -5.48 44.73
N LEU A 946 29.41 -5.47 44.66
CA LEU A 946 30.18 -5.36 43.41
C LEU A 946 29.72 -6.33 42.32
N PHE A 947 29.58 -7.61 42.63
CA PHE A 947 29.22 -8.60 41.61
C PHE A 947 27.74 -8.61 41.23
N ASP A 948 26.87 -7.99 42.04
CA ASP A 948 25.49 -7.68 41.61
C ASP A 948 25.51 -6.53 40.58
N ARG A 949 26.41 -5.53 40.76
CA ARG A 949 26.65 -4.46 39.78
C ARG A 949 27.26 -4.99 38.48
N VAL A 950 28.21 -5.92 38.59
CA VAL A 950 28.81 -6.61 37.42
C VAL A 950 27.76 -7.44 36.68
N ALA A 951 26.85 -8.10 37.40
CA ALA A 951 25.74 -8.84 36.77
C ALA A 951 24.76 -7.89 36.06
N GLU A 952 24.48 -6.71 36.63
CA GLU A 952 23.66 -5.67 35.99
C GLU A 952 24.30 -5.20 34.67
N CYS A 953 25.63 -5.05 34.61
CA CYS A 953 26.34 -4.69 33.37
C CYS A 953 26.14 -5.72 32.23
N LEU A 954 25.92 -7.00 32.54
CA LEU A 954 25.65 -8.05 31.53
C LEU A 954 24.23 -7.97 30.94
N GLY A 955 23.34 -7.19 31.55
CA GLY A 955 21.93 -7.06 31.19
C GLY A 955 20.99 -7.58 32.29
N SER A 956 19.87 -6.88 32.52
CA SER A 956 18.87 -7.22 33.55
C SER A 956 17.48 -6.66 33.23
N GLN A 957 16.52 -6.83 34.14
CA GLN A 957 15.19 -6.22 34.02
C GLN A 957 15.23 -4.68 34.00
N THR A 958 16.23 -4.08 34.64
CA THR A 958 16.46 -2.64 34.73
C THR A 958 17.47 -2.17 33.68
N ASN A 959 18.43 -3.01 33.28
CA ASN A 959 19.36 -2.77 32.19
C ASN A 959 19.05 -3.65 30.96
N ARG A 960 17.96 -3.34 30.25
CA ARG A 960 17.53 -4.14 29.08
C ARG A 960 18.35 -3.89 27.82
N GLY A 961 19.06 -2.75 27.76
CA GLY A 961 19.86 -2.31 26.62
C GLY A 961 21.07 -3.18 26.28
N ASN A 962 21.41 -4.16 27.12
CA ASN A 962 22.53 -5.09 26.91
C ASN A 962 22.10 -6.52 26.56
N PHE A 963 20.79 -6.83 26.58
CA PHE A 963 20.27 -8.08 26.01
C PHE A 963 20.29 -8.04 24.49
N VAL A 964 20.30 -9.23 23.89
CA VAL A 964 20.23 -9.43 22.44
C VAL A 964 19.30 -10.60 22.12
N ILE A 965 18.84 -10.64 20.87
CA ILE A 965 18.02 -11.75 20.35
C ILE A 965 18.90 -12.63 19.46
N LEU A 966 18.83 -13.94 19.69
CA LEU A 966 19.50 -14.97 18.89
C LEU A 966 18.56 -16.15 18.68
N THR A 967 18.67 -16.79 17.52
CA THR A 967 18.00 -18.07 17.28
C THR A 967 18.57 -19.12 18.25
N THR A 968 17.74 -20.09 18.63
CA THR A 968 18.14 -21.17 19.56
C THR A 968 19.46 -21.85 19.14
N ASP A 969 19.68 -22.09 17.85
CA ASP A 969 20.91 -22.73 17.32
C ASP A 969 22.16 -21.84 17.41
N LEU A 970 22.04 -20.54 17.11
CA LEU A 970 23.15 -19.59 17.26
C LEU A 970 23.44 -19.33 18.74
N ASN A 971 22.41 -19.29 19.59
CA ASN A 971 22.57 -19.17 21.03
C ASN A 971 23.34 -20.37 21.60
N TRP A 972 22.97 -21.59 21.19
CA TRP A 972 23.66 -22.81 21.59
C TRP A 972 25.13 -22.82 21.15
N ILE A 973 25.43 -22.41 19.92
CA ILE A 973 26.81 -22.32 19.41
C ILE A 973 27.61 -21.25 20.15
N LYS A 974 27.02 -20.07 20.40
CA LYS A 974 27.62 -19.02 21.23
C LYS A 974 27.99 -19.55 22.61
N GLY A 975 27.09 -20.25 23.28
CA GLY A 975 27.33 -20.81 24.62
C GLY A 975 28.52 -21.78 24.66
N ASN A 976 28.69 -22.62 23.64
CA ASN A 976 29.83 -23.53 23.52
C ASN A 976 31.14 -22.78 23.21
N LEU A 977 31.15 -21.98 22.14
CA LEU A 977 32.37 -21.30 21.68
C LEU A 977 32.89 -20.28 22.68
N MET A 978 32.02 -19.51 23.34
CA MET A 978 32.41 -18.54 24.38
C MET A 978 33.14 -19.21 25.55
N GLN A 979 32.84 -20.48 25.82
CA GLN A 979 33.50 -21.28 26.85
C GLN A 979 34.70 -22.07 26.32
N PHE A 980 35.04 -21.93 25.04
CA PHE A 980 36.08 -22.69 24.33
C PHE A 980 35.78 -24.18 24.28
N HIS A 981 34.50 -24.53 24.20
CA HIS A 981 34.04 -25.88 23.93
C HIS A 981 33.78 -26.05 22.43
N ASP A 982 34.28 -27.15 21.87
CA ASP A 982 34.01 -27.52 20.49
C ASP A 982 32.49 -27.76 20.29
N PRO A 983 31.84 -27.09 19.31
CA PRO A 983 30.44 -27.32 18.98
C PRO A 983 30.12 -28.78 18.58
N ILE A 984 31.13 -29.55 18.18
CA ILE A 984 31.03 -30.99 17.97
C ILE A 984 32.22 -31.65 18.65
N LYS A 985 31.95 -32.57 19.59
CA LYS A 985 33.01 -33.35 20.25
C LYS A 985 33.81 -34.16 19.22
N ARG A 986 35.14 -34.15 19.31
CA ARG A 986 36.06 -34.77 18.35
C ARG A 986 35.73 -36.23 18.00
N ALA A 987 35.43 -37.07 19.00
CA ALA A 987 35.05 -38.47 18.78
C ALA A 987 33.76 -38.65 17.95
N ARG A 988 32.80 -37.70 18.04
CA ARG A 988 31.57 -37.70 17.24
C ARG A 988 31.84 -37.20 15.83
N TRP A 989 32.65 -36.16 15.71
CA TRP A 989 33.12 -35.67 14.42
C TRP A 989 33.80 -36.78 13.63
N ASP A 990 34.80 -37.48 14.18
CA ASP A 990 35.61 -38.44 13.40
C ASP A 990 34.73 -39.53 12.75
N LYS A 991 33.66 -39.93 13.47
CA LYS A 991 32.62 -40.84 12.99
C LYS A 991 31.73 -40.20 11.91
N MET A 992 31.31 -38.95 12.09
CA MET A 992 30.45 -38.23 11.14
C MET A 992 31.19 -37.88 9.84
N THR A 993 32.50 -37.59 9.90
CA THR A 993 33.30 -37.21 8.73
C THR A 993 33.65 -38.37 7.81
N THR A 994 33.55 -39.62 8.31
CA THR A 994 33.95 -40.84 7.58
C THR A 994 32.77 -41.62 6.99
N ASN A 995 31.53 -41.19 7.24
CA ASN A 995 30.32 -41.86 6.73
C ASN A 995 29.82 -41.21 5.43
N PHE A 996 30.40 -41.61 4.30
CA PHE A 996 30.19 -40.99 2.98
C PHE A 996 28.76 -41.03 2.43
N ASN A 997 27.91 -41.92 2.95
CA ASN A 997 26.53 -42.08 2.47
C ASN A 997 25.49 -41.36 3.35
N ASN A 998 25.90 -40.73 4.45
CA ASN A 998 24.99 -40.04 5.37
C ASN A 998 25.00 -38.53 5.13
N GLU A 999 24.14 -38.10 4.22
CA GLU A 999 23.90 -36.70 3.89
C GLU A 999 23.60 -35.81 5.11
N SER A 1000 22.94 -36.34 6.13
CA SER A 1000 22.70 -35.66 7.41
C SER A 1000 23.96 -35.19 8.09
N ASP A 1001 24.94 -36.10 8.19
CA ASP A 1001 26.13 -35.89 9.00
C ASP A 1001 27.01 -34.84 8.30
N ARG A 1002 27.11 -34.93 6.97
CA ARG A 1002 27.74 -33.91 6.12
C ARG A 1002 27.10 -32.54 6.33
N ASN A 1003 25.78 -32.44 6.19
CA ASN A 1003 25.07 -31.17 6.28
C ASN A 1003 25.15 -30.57 7.69
N LYS A 1004 25.01 -31.41 8.73
CA LYS A 1004 25.17 -31.01 10.13
C LYS A 1004 26.56 -30.46 10.39
N ILE A 1005 27.62 -31.08 9.87
CA ILE A 1005 28.99 -30.58 10.04
C ILE A 1005 29.17 -29.22 9.36
N LEU A 1006 28.79 -29.10 8.09
CA LEU A 1006 28.91 -27.85 7.33
C LEU A 1006 28.10 -26.71 7.99
N GLN A 1007 26.90 -27.00 8.49
CA GLN A 1007 26.08 -26.03 9.21
C GLN A 1007 26.73 -25.56 10.51
N ARG A 1008 27.34 -26.45 11.28
CA ARG A 1008 28.02 -26.07 12.53
C ARG A 1008 29.23 -25.18 12.27
N ILE A 1009 29.98 -25.40 11.18
CA ILE A 1009 31.08 -24.51 10.77
C ILE A 1009 30.54 -23.13 10.38
N ARG A 1010 29.50 -23.09 9.53
CA ARG A 1010 28.85 -21.83 9.11
C ARG A 1010 28.33 -21.01 10.28
N ASN A 1011 27.62 -21.65 11.20
CA ASN A 1011 27.07 -20.97 12.37
C ASN A 1011 28.17 -20.46 13.32
N ALA A 1012 29.32 -21.14 13.41
CA ALA A 1012 30.46 -20.67 14.19
C ALA A 1012 31.07 -19.39 13.57
N ILE A 1013 31.21 -19.34 12.24
CA ILE A 1013 31.66 -18.15 11.50
C ILE A 1013 30.65 -17.01 11.67
N ALA A 1014 29.36 -17.30 11.48
CA ALA A 1014 28.27 -16.33 11.62
C ALA A 1014 28.21 -15.70 13.02
N MET A 1015 28.48 -16.49 14.07
CA MET A 1015 28.54 -15.99 15.45
C MET A 1015 29.62 -14.93 15.65
N ILE A 1016 30.80 -15.09 15.04
CA ILE A 1016 31.88 -14.10 15.12
C ILE A 1016 31.53 -12.82 14.34
N HIS A 1017 30.94 -12.94 13.15
CA HIS A 1017 30.45 -11.78 12.40
C HIS A 1017 29.34 -11.04 13.15
N TYR A 1018 28.47 -11.77 13.85
CA TYR A 1018 27.41 -11.19 14.66
C TYR A 1018 27.95 -10.25 15.76
N LEU A 1019 29.05 -10.61 16.42
CA LEU A 1019 29.70 -9.75 17.42
C LEU A 1019 30.24 -8.43 16.85
N ASN A 1020 30.44 -8.34 15.53
CA ASN A 1020 30.92 -7.15 14.83
C ASN A 1020 29.80 -6.36 14.16
N ARG A 1021 28.55 -6.82 14.24
CA ARG A 1021 27.44 -6.18 13.56
C ARG A 1021 27.24 -4.75 14.07
N ARG A 1022 27.23 -3.80 13.14
CA ARG A 1022 27.00 -2.36 13.39
C ARG A 1022 25.73 -1.82 12.75
N GLU A 1023 25.09 -2.58 11.85
CA GLU A 1023 23.87 -2.17 11.15
C GLU A 1023 22.61 -2.61 11.91
N GLY A 1024 21.67 -1.69 12.14
CA GLY A 1024 20.49 -1.90 13.00
C GLY A 1024 20.85 -1.74 14.47
N THR A 1025 20.47 -2.70 15.31
CA THR A 1025 20.97 -2.78 16.69
C THR A 1025 22.48 -3.04 16.68
N ASP A 1026 23.28 -2.06 17.11
CA ASP A 1026 24.74 -2.14 17.13
C ASP A 1026 25.22 -3.11 18.23
N ILE A 1027 25.41 -4.38 17.84
CA ILE A 1027 25.83 -5.48 18.72
C ILE A 1027 27.23 -5.24 19.25
N ASN A 1028 28.13 -4.72 18.41
CA ASN A 1028 29.49 -4.41 18.83
C ASN A 1028 29.52 -3.28 19.87
N GLN A 1029 28.66 -2.26 19.74
CA GLN A 1029 28.49 -1.22 20.76
C GLN A 1029 27.98 -1.80 22.07
N ARG A 1030 26.99 -2.70 22.04
CA ARG A 1030 26.48 -3.36 23.25
C ARG A 1030 27.55 -4.21 23.92
N LEU A 1031 28.35 -4.93 23.14
CA LEU A 1031 29.49 -5.68 23.66
C LEU A 1031 30.50 -4.76 24.37
N ALA A 1032 30.85 -3.63 23.74
CA ALA A 1032 31.73 -2.65 24.33
C ALA A 1032 31.13 -2.03 25.60
N ASN A 1033 29.83 -1.72 25.62
CA ASN A 1033 29.13 -1.20 26.80
C ASN A 1033 29.23 -2.16 27.99
N ILE A 1034 29.01 -3.47 27.75
CA ILE A 1034 29.12 -4.51 28.78
C ILE A 1034 30.55 -4.53 29.36
N VAL A 1035 31.57 -4.63 28.49
CA VAL A 1035 32.97 -4.76 28.93
C VAL A 1035 33.44 -3.52 29.68
N ASN A 1036 33.11 -2.32 29.17
CA ASN A 1036 33.48 -1.05 29.79
C ASN A 1036 32.76 -0.81 31.12
N CYS A 1037 31.47 -1.18 31.22
CA CYS A 1037 30.70 -1.10 32.46
C CYS A 1037 31.33 -1.96 33.57
N ILE A 1038 31.64 -3.23 33.27
CA ILE A 1038 32.26 -4.14 34.26
C ILE A 1038 33.61 -3.59 34.73
N GLU A 1039 34.42 -3.07 33.81
CA GLU A 1039 35.71 -2.50 34.14
C GLU A 1039 35.59 -1.30 35.10
N GLU A 1040 34.63 -0.42 34.86
CA GLU A 1040 34.39 0.77 35.68
C GLU A 1040 33.96 0.39 37.10
N GLN A 1041 33.07 -0.60 37.24
CA GLN A 1041 32.66 -1.12 38.54
C GLN A 1041 33.82 -1.80 39.29
N LEU A 1042 34.65 -2.59 38.59
CA LEU A 1042 35.84 -3.22 39.16
C LEU A 1042 36.89 -2.18 39.58
N ARG A 1043 37.05 -1.09 38.84
CA ARG A 1043 38.03 -0.03 39.12
C ARG A 1043 37.69 0.74 40.39
N HIS A 1044 36.41 1.04 40.61
CA HIS A 1044 35.95 1.65 41.85
C HIS A 1044 36.24 0.77 43.07
N ALA A 1045 35.83 -0.50 43.02
CA ALA A 1045 36.08 -1.44 44.11
C ALA A 1045 37.57 -1.73 44.33
N GLN A 1046 38.38 -1.74 43.27
CA GLN A 1046 39.83 -1.85 43.36
C GLN A 1046 40.42 -0.71 44.19
N ASN A 1047 40.03 0.54 43.90
CA ASN A 1047 40.57 1.71 44.58
C ASN A 1047 40.23 1.69 46.07
N LEU A 1048 38.98 1.37 46.42
CA LEU A 1048 38.55 1.24 47.81
C LEU A 1048 39.25 0.10 48.54
N TYR A 1049 39.44 -1.05 47.90
CA TYR A 1049 40.17 -2.16 48.48
C TYR A 1049 41.63 -1.78 48.77
N ASN A 1050 42.29 -1.18 47.78
CA ASN A 1050 43.69 -0.79 47.84
C ASN A 1050 43.94 0.28 48.92
N GLN A 1051 43.02 1.23 49.11
CA GLN A 1051 43.11 2.21 50.19
C GLN A 1051 43.10 1.54 51.58
N ASN A 1052 42.29 0.50 51.75
CA ASN A 1052 42.13 -0.20 53.03
C ASN A 1052 43.15 -1.35 53.24
N HIS A 1053 43.89 -1.74 52.20
CA HIS A 1053 44.83 -2.87 52.23
C HIS A 1053 46.19 -2.50 51.60
N PRO A 1054 47.00 -1.64 52.26
CA PRO A 1054 48.27 -1.15 51.69
C PRO A 1054 49.29 -2.26 51.38
N ASN A 1055 49.20 -3.41 52.06
CA ASN A 1055 50.09 -4.56 51.87
C ASN A 1055 49.55 -5.63 50.89
N ASP A 1056 48.36 -5.44 50.32
CA ASP A 1056 47.71 -6.39 49.40
C ASP A 1056 47.07 -5.64 48.21
N GLN A 1057 47.86 -4.84 47.51
CA GLN A 1057 47.38 -4.04 46.37
C GLN A 1057 46.99 -4.94 45.18
N VAL A 1058 45.83 -4.69 44.57
CA VAL A 1058 45.36 -5.43 43.38
C VAL A 1058 45.14 -4.52 42.19
N ARG A 1059 45.24 -5.09 40.98
CA ARG A 1059 44.99 -4.44 39.68
C ARG A 1059 43.88 -5.13 38.88
N VAL A 1060 42.78 -5.49 39.55
CA VAL A 1060 41.68 -6.28 38.98
C VAL A 1060 40.98 -5.62 37.78
N ALA A 1061 40.88 -4.30 37.71
CA ALA A 1061 40.23 -3.61 36.58
C ALA A 1061 41.10 -3.65 35.32
N ASP A 1062 42.40 -3.43 35.47
CA ASP A 1062 43.36 -3.55 34.37
C ASP A 1062 43.49 -5.02 33.92
N PHE A 1063 43.41 -5.95 34.89
CA PHE A 1063 43.34 -7.38 34.62
C PHE A 1063 42.09 -7.74 33.81
N TRP A 1064 40.89 -7.28 34.20
CA TRP A 1064 39.64 -7.52 33.45
C TRP A 1064 39.72 -7.00 32.02
N ARG A 1065 40.30 -5.82 31.80
CA ARG A 1065 40.48 -5.26 30.46
C ARG A 1065 41.41 -6.13 29.59
N SER A 1066 42.54 -6.59 30.15
CA SER A 1066 43.44 -7.49 29.44
C SER A 1066 42.79 -8.85 29.17
N TRP A 1067 42.13 -9.40 30.18
CA TRP A 1067 41.42 -10.69 30.14
C TRP A 1067 40.28 -10.68 29.11
N SER A 1068 39.44 -9.65 29.09
CA SER A 1068 38.32 -9.53 28.14
C SER A 1068 38.79 -9.34 26.70
N ARG A 1069 39.86 -8.59 26.43
CA ARG A 1069 40.43 -8.52 25.08
C ARG A 1069 41.02 -9.87 24.64
N ASN A 1070 41.78 -10.51 25.52
CA ASN A 1070 42.34 -11.83 25.25
C ASN A 1070 41.26 -12.90 25.06
N GLN A 1071 40.14 -12.82 25.79
CA GLN A 1071 38.96 -13.69 25.65
C GLN A 1071 38.44 -13.74 24.22
N PHE A 1072 38.23 -12.58 23.57
CA PHE A 1072 37.69 -12.52 22.21
C PHE A 1072 38.73 -12.87 21.14
N VAL A 1073 40.01 -12.53 21.37
CA VAL A 1073 41.11 -12.99 20.51
C VAL A 1073 41.26 -14.51 20.56
N HIS A 1074 41.19 -15.09 21.76
CA HIS A 1074 41.27 -16.53 21.96
C HIS A 1074 40.02 -17.24 21.42
N LEU A 1075 38.83 -16.64 21.55
CA LEU A 1075 37.60 -17.14 20.93
C LEU A 1075 37.74 -17.30 19.41
N VAL A 1076 38.25 -16.27 18.73
CA VAL A 1076 38.52 -16.31 17.28
C VAL A 1076 39.55 -17.39 16.97
N THR A 1077 40.66 -17.42 17.70
CA THR A 1077 41.73 -18.40 17.51
C THR A 1077 41.24 -19.84 17.70
N HIS A 1078 40.42 -20.08 18.72
CA HIS A 1078 39.80 -21.37 19.00
C HIS A 1078 38.82 -21.75 17.88
N THR A 1079 37.97 -20.83 17.45
CA THR A 1079 37.00 -21.04 16.35
C THR A 1079 37.71 -21.37 15.03
N GLN A 1080 38.78 -20.64 14.71
CA GLN A 1080 39.62 -20.89 13.55
C GLN A 1080 40.30 -22.26 13.63
N ARG A 1081 40.88 -22.61 14.79
CA ARG A 1081 41.53 -23.92 14.98
C ARG A 1081 40.53 -25.06 14.84
N TRP A 1082 39.40 -24.98 15.54
CA TRP A 1082 38.35 -26.00 15.49
C TRP A 1082 37.80 -26.16 14.07
N GLY A 1083 37.46 -25.05 13.40
CA GLY A 1083 36.97 -25.04 12.03
C GLY A 1083 37.98 -25.63 11.05
N ARG A 1084 39.27 -25.22 11.13
CA ARG A 1084 40.33 -25.76 10.26
C ARG A 1084 40.58 -27.23 10.49
N ASP A 1085 40.67 -27.68 11.75
CA ASP A 1085 40.87 -29.10 12.03
C ASP A 1085 39.71 -29.93 11.42
N LEU A 1086 38.47 -29.43 11.50
CA LEU A 1086 37.26 -30.10 10.98
C LEU A 1086 37.20 -30.10 9.47
N ILE A 1087 37.55 -28.97 8.83
CA ILE A 1087 37.72 -28.86 7.39
C ILE A 1087 38.81 -29.82 6.90
N GLN A 1088 39.96 -29.90 7.59
CA GLN A 1088 41.03 -30.82 7.23
C GLN A 1088 40.62 -32.29 7.38
N ALA A 1089 39.86 -32.63 8.43
CA ALA A 1089 39.33 -33.97 8.59
C ALA A 1089 38.31 -34.32 7.49
N MET A 1090 37.42 -33.40 7.14
CA MET A 1090 36.53 -33.57 6.00
C MET A 1090 37.29 -33.68 4.69
N ARG A 1091 38.32 -32.87 4.43
CA ARG A 1091 39.16 -32.98 3.24
C ARG A 1091 39.92 -34.31 3.15
N ARG A 1092 40.46 -34.80 4.28
CA ARG A 1092 41.12 -36.13 4.31
C ARG A 1092 40.15 -37.26 3.97
N ALA A 1093 38.91 -37.17 4.45
CA ALA A 1093 37.89 -38.17 4.15
C ALA A 1093 37.34 -38.04 2.71
N TRP A 1094 36.93 -36.83 2.31
CA TRP A 1094 36.22 -36.58 1.05
C TRP A 1094 37.15 -36.38 -0.15
N GLY A 1095 38.40 -35.98 0.05
CA GLY A 1095 39.39 -35.78 -1.02
C GLY A 1095 39.84 -37.06 -1.72
N VAL A 1096 39.60 -38.23 -1.12
CA VAL A 1096 39.84 -39.56 -1.71
C VAL A 1096 38.53 -40.29 -2.04
N SER A 1097 37.38 -39.64 -1.85
CA SER A 1097 36.06 -40.23 -2.07
C SER A 1097 35.66 -40.17 -3.54
N THR A 1098 35.07 -41.24 -4.06
CA THR A 1098 34.48 -41.29 -5.41
C THR A 1098 33.00 -40.90 -5.44
N HIS A 1099 32.46 -40.42 -4.31
CA HIS A 1099 31.05 -40.04 -4.19
C HIS A 1099 30.72 -38.77 -5.01
N PRO A 1100 29.57 -38.71 -5.74
CA PRO A 1100 29.24 -37.57 -6.61
C PRO A 1100 29.21 -36.19 -5.90
N ALA A 1101 28.85 -36.17 -4.61
CA ALA A 1101 28.85 -34.96 -3.79
C ALA A 1101 30.24 -34.45 -3.37
N ALA A 1102 31.31 -35.23 -3.56
CA ALA A 1102 32.62 -34.91 -3.01
C ALA A 1102 33.19 -33.59 -3.54
N GLN A 1103 32.97 -33.29 -4.82
CA GLN A 1103 33.42 -32.04 -5.41
C GLN A 1103 32.74 -30.82 -4.74
N GLY A 1104 31.42 -30.83 -4.60
CA GLY A 1104 30.67 -29.72 -3.98
C GLY A 1104 31.01 -29.52 -2.50
N VAL A 1105 31.29 -30.60 -1.77
CA VAL A 1105 31.79 -30.53 -0.39
C VAL A 1105 33.17 -29.88 -0.35
N LEU A 1106 34.11 -30.32 -1.19
CA LEU A 1106 35.47 -29.77 -1.21
C LEU A 1106 35.50 -28.29 -1.61
N GLU A 1107 34.66 -27.87 -2.57
CA GLU A 1107 34.48 -26.47 -2.95
C GLU A 1107 33.91 -25.64 -1.80
N THR A 1108 32.86 -26.13 -1.12
CA THR A 1108 32.29 -25.48 0.06
C THR A 1108 33.32 -25.33 1.18
N LEU A 1109 34.13 -26.36 1.42
CA LEU A 1109 35.18 -26.33 2.43
C LEU A 1109 36.28 -25.31 2.11
N ASN A 1110 36.60 -25.09 0.83
CA ASN A 1110 37.53 -24.03 0.43
C ASN A 1110 36.97 -22.64 0.79
N THR A 1111 35.70 -22.39 0.50
CA THR A 1111 35.04 -21.11 0.85
C THR A 1111 35.02 -20.89 2.36
N LEU A 1112 34.63 -21.91 3.14
CA LEU A 1112 34.57 -21.82 4.60
C LEU A 1112 35.96 -21.63 5.22
N GLU A 1113 37.01 -22.21 4.65
CA GLU A 1113 38.38 -22.01 5.13
C GLU A 1113 38.86 -20.58 4.92
N VAL A 1114 38.58 -19.99 3.75
CA VAL A 1114 38.88 -18.58 3.48
C VAL A 1114 38.13 -17.66 4.46
N GLU A 1115 36.85 -17.91 4.70
CA GLU A 1115 36.07 -17.13 5.65
C GLU A 1115 36.61 -17.25 7.09
N LEU A 1116 36.96 -18.46 7.53
CA LEU A 1116 37.60 -18.70 8.83
C LEU A 1116 38.87 -17.86 9.00
N ASP A 1117 39.71 -17.79 7.96
CA ASP A 1117 40.97 -17.04 8.01
C ASP A 1117 40.77 -15.52 8.15
N THR A 1118 39.61 -15.00 7.75
CA THR A 1118 39.26 -13.56 7.87
C THR A 1118 38.59 -13.20 9.19
N LEU A 1119 38.28 -14.18 10.05
CA LEU A 1119 37.59 -13.93 11.30
C LEU A 1119 38.41 -13.05 12.25
N GLN A 1120 37.75 -12.02 12.78
CA GLN A 1120 38.25 -11.15 13.83
C GLN A 1120 37.06 -10.62 14.62
N VAL A 1121 37.26 -10.20 15.86
CA VAL A 1121 36.28 -9.39 16.62
C VAL A 1121 36.86 -7.99 16.77
N ASP A 1122 36.08 -6.98 16.44
CA ASP A 1122 36.50 -5.59 16.60
C ASP A 1122 36.46 -5.19 18.08
N LEU A 1123 37.65 -4.94 18.62
CA LEU A 1123 37.88 -4.55 20.01
C LEU A 1123 38.28 -3.07 20.16
N SER A 1124 38.14 -2.27 19.10
CA SER A 1124 38.53 -0.85 19.08
C SER A 1124 37.75 0.00 20.09
N ARG A 1125 36.50 -0.38 20.39
CA ARG A 1125 35.60 0.31 21.34
C ARG A 1125 35.81 -0.08 22.81
N PHE A 1126 36.71 -1.01 23.10
CA PHE A 1126 37.09 -1.36 24.46
C PHE A 1126 38.11 -0.30 24.91
N ARG A 1127 37.81 0.49 25.97
CA ARG A 1127 38.63 1.64 26.38
C ARG A 1127 40.13 1.29 26.44
N MET A 1128 41.01 2.08 25.81
CA MET A 1128 42.46 1.84 25.82
C MET A 1128 43.08 2.18 27.20
N PRO A 1129 44.14 1.49 27.65
CA PRO A 1129 44.91 1.96 28.82
C PRO A 1129 45.47 3.35 28.53
N PRO A 1130 45.59 4.23 29.55
CA PRO A 1130 46.45 5.39 29.38
C PRO A 1130 47.85 4.87 28.97
N PRO A 1131 48.52 5.49 28.00
CA PRO A 1131 49.91 5.16 27.70
C PRO A 1131 50.73 5.36 29.00
N ASN A 1132 51.57 4.37 29.30
CA ASN A 1132 52.46 4.40 30.47
C ASN A 1132 53.29 5.69 30.55
#